data_AF-A0A1S4CZ71-F1
#
_entry.id   AF-A0A1S4CZ71-F1
#
_cell.length_a   1.000
_cell.length_b   1.000
_cell.length_c   1.000
_cell.angle_alpha   90.00
_cell.angle_beta   90.00
_cell.angle_gamma   90.00
#
_symmetry.space_group_name_H-M   'P 1'
#
loop_
_entity.id
_entity.type
_entity.pdbx_description
1 polymer ?
#
loop_
_entity_poly.entity_id
_entity_poly.type
_entity_poly.pdbx_seq_one_letter_code
_entity_poly.pdbx_strand_id
1 'polypeptide(L)'
;MDSLHFSHCYSTLNAKKRQPQNQISKQFTVLPQLSQTSVKNSILLPRKKLGFLMDYKGRGTGIVRAVSSVETREKHQKGKNNKNTEKVQLRVRLKHQVEFGEHIAVLGSAKELGSWKKNIMMDWTENGWISELELPAGESLEYKFVIVGKDKNMLWENGSNRILRLPEGGSFELVCQWNVTDEPVNLLQLDPFVVEEEVEAASDNGATITGEAAVLDAVTSPFVEQWQGRAASFVRSKDELDSEKNRKWDTSGLTGISLKLVEGDKNARNWWRKLEVVRELVVENMDSSQRLEALTYAAVYLKWINTGQIPCLEDGGHHRPNRHAEISRLIFREVEKVLSRRDTTLQEILVIRKMQPCLPSFKAEFTQSVPLTRIRDIAHRNDIPHDLKQEIKHTIQNKLHRNAGPEDLVSTEAMLERITKKPGQYSEAFVEQFKIFHNELKDFFNAGSLDEQLESIRESLDESKSSMLSSFLESKKGLAILDEKHNVSETERMGSLVRTINSLNALREVIVKGLESGLRNDAPDAAIAMRQKWRLCEIGLEDYAFVLLSRFVNAVEARGGADSLAENVAQKNVSSWNDPIGALNVGIQQLGLSGWKPEECKAVGNELLSWKKRGLSETEGSEDGKTIWALRLKATLDRSRRLTEEYSETLLQIFPEKVQILGKSLAIPENSVRTFTEAEIRAGVVFQVSKLATLLLKATRRTIGSSGWDVLVPGDAFGQLIQVDRIVPGTLPSSATGPVILVVNKADGDEEVTAAGSNISGVVLLQELPHLSHLGVRARQEKVVFVTCDDDDKVSDIRELLGKYVRLEASSTGVKLTSSSSEKGTGVSQKKHLSVTASSTSTASSDSSASSIAVKSSHSKEVNNFSCR
;
A
#
# COMPACT_ATOMS: atom_id res chain seq x y z
N MET A 1 3.74 -56.71 -18.17
CA MET A 1 2.80 -57.85 -18.18
C MET A 1 2.54 -58.22 -16.75
N ASP A 2 1.32 -58.68 -16.46
CA ASP A 2 0.85 -59.18 -15.16
C ASP A 2 0.83 -58.20 -13.96
N SER A 3 -0.04 -58.37 -12.96
CA SER A 3 -1.51 -58.54 -12.98
C SER A 3 -2.04 -58.37 -11.53
N LEU A 4 -3.37 -58.50 -11.32
CA LEU A 4 -4.09 -58.52 -10.03
C LEU A 4 -4.20 -57.13 -9.34
N HIS A 5 -5.37 -56.49 -9.25
CA HIS A 5 -6.58 -56.83 -8.48
C HIS A 5 -6.35 -57.12 -6.98
N PHE A 6 -6.95 -56.28 -6.12
CA PHE A 6 -7.96 -56.76 -5.16
C PHE A 6 -8.96 -55.63 -4.79
N SER A 7 -10.13 -56.00 -4.26
CA SER A 7 -11.26 -55.09 -4.01
C SER A 7 -12.06 -55.46 -2.76
N HIS A 8 -13.05 -54.61 -2.42
CA HIS A 8 -14.19 -54.82 -1.50
C HIS A 8 -14.02 -54.72 0.04
N CYS A 9 -14.58 -53.61 0.57
CA CYS A 9 -15.79 -53.55 1.42
C CYS A 9 -15.86 -54.21 2.82
N TYR A 10 -17.00 -53.93 3.50
CA TYR A 10 -17.48 -54.32 4.84
C TYR A 10 -16.93 -53.53 6.05
N SER A 11 -17.69 -53.25 7.12
CA SER A 11 -19.16 -53.04 7.24
C SER A 11 -19.55 -52.48 8.62
N THR A 12 -20.68 -51.77 8.66
CA THR A 12 -21.57 -51.43 9.80
C THR A 12 -21.45 -52.23 11.12
N LEU A 13 -21.64 -51.55 12.26
CA LEU A 13 -22.59 -51.99 13.30
C LEU A 13 -23.07 -50.83 14.23
N ASN A 14 -24.15 -51.06 14.99
CA ASN A 14 -24.98 -50.03 15.66
C ASN A 14 -24.88 -50.03 17.19
N ALA A 15 -25.14 -48.88 17.85
CA ALA A 15 -25.99 -48.81 19.06
C ALA A 15 -26.47 -47.39 19.49
N LYS A 16 -27.80 -47.15 19.45
CA LYS A 16 -28.69 -46.71 20.57
C LYS A 16 -28.01 -45.96 21.75
N LYS A 17 -28.45 -44.78 22.26
CA LYS A 17 -29.74 -44.04 22.38
C LYS A 17 -29.40 -42.54 22.65
N ARG A 18 -30.27 -41.53 22.87
CA ARG A 18 -31.74 -41.38 23.07
C ARG A 18 -32.18 -39.94 22.64
N GLN A 19 -33.49 -39.64 22.68
CA GLN A 19 -34.04 -38.27 22.86
C GLN A 19 -34.69 -38.14 24.26
N PRO A 20 -35.12 -36.92 24.66
CA PRO A 20 -36.57 -36.69 24.65
C PRO A 20 -37.00 -35.46 23.82
N GLN A 21 -38.22 -35.50 23.30
CA GLN A 21 -38.91 -34.36 22.69
C GLN A 21 -39.69 -33.59 23.77
N ASN A 22 -40.06 -32.35 23.47
CA ASN A 22 -41.37 -31.84 23.86
C ASN A 22 -41.88 -30.86 22.79
N GLN A 23 -43.10 -31.09 22.30
CA GLN A 23 -43.78 -30.19 21.37
C GLN A 23 -44.74 -29.30 22.15
N ILE A 24 -44.80 -28.01 21.81
CA ILE A 24 -46.06 -27.24 21.92
C ILE A 24 -46.26 -26.54 20.59
N SER A 25 -47.40 -26.82 19.96
CA SER A 25 -47.86 -26.16 18.75
C SER A 25 -48.86 -25.05 19.09
N LYS A 26 -48.92 -24.03 18.24
CA LYS A 26 -50.14 -23.28 17.93
C LYS A 26 -49.99 -22.53 16.62
N GLN A 27 -50.91 -22.77 15.70
CA GLN A 27 -51.11 -21.96 14.50
C GLN A 27 -51.94 -20.73 14.88
N PHE A 28 -51.79 -19.63 14.16
CA PHE A 28 -52.92 -18.86 13.61
C PHE A 28 -52.44 -18.03 12.41
N THR A 29 -53.36 -17.45 11.64
CA THR A 29 -53.16 -17.16 10.22
C THR A 29 -53.83 -15.85 9.79
N VAL A 30 -53.43 -15.34 8.61
CA VAL A 30 -54.21 -14.47 7.70
C VAL A 30 -54.24 -12.94 7.97
N LEU A 31 -53.47 -12.25 7.09
CA LEU A 31 -53.72 -10.97 6.40
C LEU A 31 -53.65 -9.60 7.16
N PRO A 32 -53.40 -8.49 6.42
CA PRO A 32 -52.96 -7.20 6.99
C PRO A 32 -54.04 -6.11 6.97
N GLN A 33 -53.74 -4.94 7.54
CA GLN A 33 -54.44 -3.70 7.21
C GLN A 33 -53.51 -2.47 7.27
N LEU A 34 -53.79 -1.50 6.40
CA LEU A 34 -53.15 -0.19 6.40
C LEU A 34 -53.74 0.71 7.50
N SER A 35 -52.96 1.65 8.02
CA SER A 35 -53.50 2.92 8.49
C SER A 35 -52.58 4.07 8.07
N GLN A 36 -53.06 4.88 7.12
CA GLN A 36 -52.54 6.22 6.89
C GLN A 36 -53.29 7.18 7.80
N THR A 37 -52.59 8.08 8.50
CA THR A 37 -53.17 9.33 8.99
C THR A 37 -52.19 10.47 8.77
N SER A 38 -52.45 11.32 7.79
CA SER A 38 -51.69 12.57 7.60
C SER A 38 -52.25 13.67 8.49
N VAL A 39 -51.39 14.55 8.99
CA VAL A 39 -51.76 15.93 9.32
C VAL A 39 -50.86 16.87 8.53
N LYS A 40 -51.46 17.76 7.74
CA LYS A 40 -50.77 18.85 7.04
C LYS A 40 -50.73 20.09 7.92
N ASN A 41 -49.65 20.88 7.79
CA ASN A 41 -49.62 22.34 7.64
C ASN A 41 -48.16 22.78 7.93
N SER A 42 -47.30 23.10 6.96
CA SER A 42 -47.31 24.28 6.07
C SER A 42 -47.43 25.63 6.81
N ILE A 43 -46.32 26.38 6.92
CA ILE A 43 -46.30 27.86 6.82
C ILE A 43 -44.86 28.36 6.55
N LEU A 44 -44.71 28.99 5.39
CA LEU A 44 -43.84 30.11 4.97
C LEU A 44 -42.44 30.34 5.59
N LEU A 45 -41.46 30.41 4.67
CA LEU A 45 -40.25 31.25 4.77
C LEU A 45 -40.59 32.73 5.05
N PRO A 46 -39.60 33.50 5.54
CA PRO A 46 -39.27 34.74 4.80
C PRO A 46 -37.77 34.92 4.53
N ARG A 47 -37.45 35.35 3.30
CA ARG A 47 -36.09 35.68 2.83
C ARG A 47 -35.99 37.21 2.63
N LYS A 48 -35.21 37.92 3.46
CA LYS A 48 -34.71 39.31 3.26
C LYS A 48 -33.30 39.36 3.85
N LYS A 49 -32.23 39.85 3.23
CA LYS A 49 -31.99 40.75 2.07
C LYS A 49 -32.17 42.25 2.34
N LEU A 50 -31.12 42.85 2.91
CA LEU A 50 -30.62 44.23 2.82
C LEU A 50 -29.12 44.16 3.25
N GLY A 51 -28.16 44.98 2.80
CA GLY A 51 -28.20 46.13 1.88
C GLY A 51 -27.82 47.43 2.61
N PHE A 52 -26.99 48.29 1.96
CA PHE A 52 -26.35 49.53 2.49
C PHE A 52 -25.19 49.30 3.49
N LEU A 53 -24.16 50.16 3.59
CA LEU A 53 -23.50 51.09 2.64
C LEU A 53 -22.11 51.48 3.22
N MET A 54 -21.21 52.07 2.42
CA MET A 54 -20.06 52.84 2.94
C MET A 54 -20.51 54.13 3.65
N ASP A 55 -19.73 54.61 4.62
CA ASP A 55 -19.05 55.92 4.46
C ASP A 55 -17.80 56.07 5.35
N TYR A 56 -16.93 57.03 5.02
CA TYR A 56 -15.69 57.37 5.71
C TYR A 56 -15.88 58.39 6.85
N LYS A 57 -15.03 58.33 7.88
CA LYS A 57 -14.53 59.53 8.58
C LYS A 57 -13.26 59.24 9.39
N GLY A 58 -12.26 60.11 9.27
CA GLY A 58 -11.03 60.05 10.06
C GLY A 58 -10.46 61.43 10.35
N ARG A 59 -9.72 61.55 11.46
CA ARG A 59 -8.80 62.64 11.85
C ARG A 59 -7.85 62.08 12.93
N GLY A 60 -6.58 62.48 13.04
CA GLY A 60 -5.79 63.28 12.08
C GLY A 60 -4.86 64.30 12.73
N THR A 61 -3.69 63.87 13.20
CA THR A 61 -2.53 64.69 13.62
C THR A 61 -1.25 63.84 13.48
N GLY A 62 -0.15 64.25 12.86
CA GLY A 62 0.17 65.47 12.08
C GLY A 62 1.61 65.96 12.33
N ILE A 63 2.27 66.56 11.31
CA ILE A 63 3.55 67.32 11.39
C ILE A 63 4.81 66.45 11.66
N VAL A 64 5.93 66.51 10.91
CA VAL A 64 6.30 67.23 9.66
C VAL A 64 7.49 66.54 8.93
N ARG A 65 8.03 67.13 7.85
CA ARG A 65 9.23 66.67 7.08
C ARG A 65 10.57 67.03 7.76
N ALA A 66 11.62 66.25 7.47
CA ALA A 66 13.00 66.76 7.34
C ALA A 66 13.80 65.92 6.33
N VAL A 67 14.72 66.56 5.60
CA VAL A 67 15.72 65.92 4.72
C VAL A 67 17.06 66.62 4.95
N SER A 68 18.13 65.87 5.24
CA SER A 68 19.51 66.28 4.89
C SER A 68 20.51 65.13 5.04
N SER A 69 21.61 65.23 4.31
CA SER A 69 22.75 64.31 4.25
C SER A 69 24.07 65.06 4.49
N VAL A 70 24.98 64.46 5.27
CA VAL A 70 26.44 64.77 5.33
C VAL A 70 27.11 63.42 5.71
N GLU A 71 27.88 62.73 4.85
CA GLU A 71 29.31 62.92 4.52
C GLU A 71 30.25 62.86 5.77
N THR A 72 31.48 62.31 5.74
CA THR A 72 32.54 62.39 4.72
C THR A 72 33.61 61.27 4.84
N ARG A 73 34.19 60.83 3.69
CA ARG A 73 35.61 60.43 3.43
C ARG A 73 36.24 59.27 4.24
N GLU A 74 37.30 58.57 3.80
CA GLU A 74 38.20 58.59 2.63
C GLU A 74 38.67 57.12 2.38
N LYS A 75 39.10 56.60 1.22
CA LYS A 75 40.05 57.09 0.19
C LYS A 75 39.84 56.37 -1.15
N HIS A 76 40.25 56.98 -2.27
CA HIS A 76 40.42 56.29 -3.55
C HIS A 76 41.81 55.64 -3.67
N GLN A 77 41.88 54.43 -4.21
CA GLN A 77 42.98 53.99 -5.07
C GLN A 77 42.41 53.33 -6.34
N LYS A 78 42.91 53.75 -7.51
CA LYS A 78 42.60 53.12 -8.80
C LYS A 78 43.52 51.91 -9.02
N GLY A 79 43.08 50.73 -8.57
CA GLY A 79 43.65 49.46 -9.01
C GLY A 79 42.85 48.88 -10.17
N LYS A 80 43.44 48.74 -11.37
CA LYS A 80 42.92 47.82 -12.38
C LYS A 80 43.25 46.40 -11.93
N ASN A 81 42.32 45.74 -11.25
CA ASN A 81 42.38 44.29 -11.01
C ASN A 81 41.08 43.64 -11.44
N ASN A 82 41.21 42.51 -12.15
CA ASN A 82 40.08 41.72 -12.62
C ASN A 82 39.53 40.92 -11.43
N LYS A 83 38.58 41.49 -10.68
CA LYS A 83 37.91 40.75 -9.60
C LYS A 83 37.07 39.63 -10.21
N ASN A 84 37.46 38.38 -9.96
CA ASN A 84 36.46 37.31 -9.89
C ASN A 84 35.44 37.73 -8.84
N THR A 85 34.16 37.78 -9.21
CA THR A 85 33.07 37.82 -8.24
C THR A 85 32.98 36.43 -7.62
N GLU A 86 33.37 36.31 -6.35
CA GLU A 86 33.11 35.10 -5.59
C GLU A 86 31.60 34.87 -5.52
N LYS A 87 31.20 33.60 -5.71
CA LYS A 87 29.82 33.17 -5.75
C LYS A 87 29.49 32.41 -4.48
N VAL A 88 28.24 32.54 -4.04
CA VAL A 88 27.62 31.70 -3.03
C VAL A 88 26.66 30.75 -3.73
N GLN A 89 26.78 29.45 -3.49
CA GLN A 89 25.77 28.47 -3.91
C GLN A 89 24.72 28.37 -2.81
N LEU A 90 23.45 28.53 -3.16
CA LEU A 90 22.34 28.57 -2.22
C LEU A 90 21.26 27.55 -2.62
N ARG A 91 21.10 26.48 -1.84
CA ARG A 91 19.99 25.53 -1.94
C ARG A 91 18.81 26.06 -1.11
N VAL A 92 17.79 26.61 -1.76
CA VAL A 92 16.59 27.16 -1.09
C VAL A 92 15.53 26.06 -1.01
N ARG A 93 15.13 25.64 0.20
CA ARG A 93 14.06 24.66 0.44
C ARG A 93 12.84 25.33 1.07
N LEU A 94 11.68 25.25 0.42
CA LEU A 94 10.39 25.74 0.92
C LEU A 94 9.46 24.58 1.28
N LYS A 95 9.02 24.54 2.55
CA LYS A 95 8.02 23.57 3.02
C LYS A 95 6.60 24.10 2.77
N HIS A 96 6.02 23.70 1.63
CA HIS A 96 4.63 23.98 1.26
C HIS A 96 4.04 22.90 0.34
N GLN A 97 2.72 22.74 0.32
CA GLN A 97 1.98 21.89 -0.61
C GLN A 97 0.98 22.75 -1.41
N VAL A 98 0.74 22.36 -2.65
CA VAL A 98 -0.11 23.06 -3.63
C VAL A 98 -1.03 22.03 -4.33
N GLU A 99 -2.04 22.47 -5.08
CA GLU A 99 -2.94 21.54 -5.75
C GLU A 99 -2.29 20.85 -6.98
N PHE A 100 -2.86 19.71 -7.41
CA PHE A 100 -2.26 18.88 -8.46
C PHE A 100 -2.12 19.64 -9.80
N GLY A 101 -0.87 19.96 -10.17
CA GLY A 101 -0.51 20.71 -11.37
C GLY A 101 -0.42 22.23 -11.17
N GLU A 102 -0.52 22.72 -9.93
CA GLU A 102 0.13 23.98 -9.55
C GLU A 102 1.63 23.75 -9.29
N HIS A 103 2.44 24.80 -9.41
CA HIS A 103 3.89 24.76 -9.17
C HIS A 103 4.32 25.96 -8.34
N ILE A 104 5.40 25.86 -7.56
CA ILE A 104 5.96 27.03 -6.87
C ILE A 104 7.08 27.66 -7.71
N ALA A 105 7.18 28.98 -7.65
CA ALA A 105 8.32 29.74 -8.12
C ALA A 105 8.83 30.72 -7.05
N VAL A 106 10.10 31.10 -7.15
CA VAL A 106 10.73 32.19 -6.40
C VAL A 106 11.02 33.36 -7.34
N LEU A 107 10.87 34.59 -6.82
CA LEU A 107 11.32 35.82 -7.47
C LEU A 107 12.02 36.71 -6.44
N GLY A 108 12.89 37.60 -6.89
CA GLY A 108 13.62 38.52 -6.01
C GLY A 108 14.33 39.65 -6.73
N SER A 109 15.09 40.45 -5.98
CA SER A 109 15.79 41.64 -6.48
C SER A 109 17.01 41.29 -7.34
N ALA A 110 17.76 40.24 -6.97
CA ALA A 110 18.91 39.77 -7.73
C ALA A 110 18.52 39.39 -9.17
N LYS A 111 19.46 39.55 -10.11
CA LYS A 111 19.25 39.21 -11.52
C LYS A 111 19.05 37.70 -11.69
N GLU A 112 19.76 36.95 -10.86
CA GLU A 112 19.75 35.50 -10.69
C GLU A 112 18.48 35.01 -9.96
N LEU A 113 17.70 35.94 -9.38
CA LEU A 113 16.32 35.76 -8.89
C LEU A 113 15.27 36.44 -9.81
N GLY A 114 15.65 36.73 -11.05
CA GLY A 114 14.76 37.24 -12.09
C GLY A 114 14.35 38.71 -11.98
N SER A 115 14.96 39.49 -11.06
CA SER A 115 14.70 40.92 -10.82
C SER A 115 13.20 41.29 -10.82
N TRP A 116 12.41 40.54 -10.06
CA TRP A 116 10.95 40.65 -9.93
C TRP A 116 10.14 40.53 -11.25
N LYS A 117 10.73 39.97 -12.31
CA LYS A 117 10.12 39.88 -13.66
C LYS A 117 10.12 38.47 -14.28
N LYS A 118 11.08 37.62 -13.90
CA LYS A 118 11.15 36.22 -14.35
C LYS A 118 10.90 35.30 -13.16
N ASN A 119 9.88 34.44 -13.26
CA ASN A 119 9.66 33.35 -12.32
C ASN A 119 10.82 32.34 -12.43
N ILE A 120 11.39 31.93 -11.31
CA ILE A 120 12.28 30.76 -11.25
C ILE A 120 11.48 29.66 -10.60
N MET A 121 11.16 28.63 -11.40
CA MET A 121 10.44 27.46 -10.89
C MET A 121 11.27 26.77 -9.82
N MET A 122 10.59 26.21 -8.84
CA MET A 122 11.18 25.30 -7.86
C MET A 122 10.78 23.87 -8.24
N ASP A 123 11.63 22.91 -7.90
CA ASP A 123 11.43 21.50 -8.18
C ASP A 123 10.90 20.79 -6.93
N TRP A 124 9.98 19.84 -7.10
CA TRP A 124 9.30 19.21 -5.97
C TRP A 124 10.05 17.98 -5.46
N THR A 125 10.30 17.95 -4.15
CA THR A 125 10.83 16.77 -3.44
C THR A 125 9.95 16.43 -2.23
N GLU A 126 10.09 15.21 -1.69
CA GLU A 126 9.39 14.78 -0.48
C GLU A 126 9.66 15.70 0.74
N ASN A 127 10.82 16.36 0.75
CA ASN A 127 11.23 17.29 1.81
C ASN A 127 10.71 18.74 1.62
N GLY A 128 10.10 19.03 0.47
CA GLY A 128 9.61 20.36 0.07
C GLY A 128 10.04 20.76 -1.34
N TRP A 129 9.69 21.97 -1.74
CA TRP A 129 10.14 22.56 -3.00
C TRP A 129 11.59 23.04 -2.87
N ILE A 130 12.45 22.73 -3.83
CA ILE A 130 13.88 23.08 -3.82
C ILE A 130 14.21 23.97 -5.03
N SER A 131 15.18 24.87 -4.89
CA SER A 131 15.78 25.60 -6.00
C SER A 131 17.24 25.93 -5.67
N GLU A 132 18.16 25.60 -6.57
CA GLU A 132 19.58 25.93 -6.42
C GLU A 132 19.93 27.22 -7.19
N LEU A 133 20.64 28.12 -6.51
CA LEU A 133 20.96 29.45 -7.01
C LEU A 133 22.44 29.77 -6.79
N GLU A 134 23.15 30.14 -7.86
CA GLU A 134 24.44 30.83 -7.74
C GLU A 134 24.19 32.34 -7.59
N LEU A 135 24.68 32.95 -6.51
CA LEU A 135 24.44 34.35 -6.16
C LEU A 135 25.76 35.11 -5.88
N PRO A 136 25.82 36.44 -6.10
CA PRO A 136 27.02 37.23 -5.80
C PRO A 136 27.26 37.29 -4.29
N ALA A 137 28.50 37.01 -3.86
CA ALA A 137 28.87 37.03 -2.45
C ALA A 137 28.78 38.43 -1.81
N GLY A 138 28.43 38.47 -0.52
CA GLY A 138 28.37 39.69 0.30
C GLY A 138 27.19 40.63 0.03
N GLU A 139 26.32 40.35 -0.95
CA GLU A 139 25.15 41.20 -1.23
C GLU A 139 23.95 40.90 -0.31
N SER A 140 23.09 41.91 -0.13
CA SER A 140 21.78 41.75 0.51
C SER A 140 20.68 41.82 -0.54
N LEU A 141 19.85 40.79 -0.62
CA LEU A 141 18.76 40.67 -1.60
C LEU A 141 17.40 40.54 -0.91
N GLU A 142 16.36 40.91 -1.66
CA GLU A 142 14.97 40.63 -1.31
C GLU A 142 14.45 39.49 -2.19
N TYR A 143 13.63 38.59 -1.64
CA TYR A 143 12.97 37.52 -2.39
C TYR A 143 11.58 37.20 -1.82
N LYS A 144 10.75 36.52 -2.61
CA LYS A 144 9.39 36.11 -2.23
C LYS A 144 8.90 34.94 -3.08
N PHE A 145 8.12 34.05 -2.49
CA PHE A 145 7.55 32.89 -3.17
C PHE A 145 6.15 33.16 -3.78
N VAL A 146 5.82 32.43 -4.85
CA VAL A 146 4.55 32.52 -5.57
C VAL A 146 4.12 31.14 -6.09
N ILE A 147 2.83 30.81 -5.97
CA ILE A 147 2.23 29.63 -6.61
C ILE A 147 1.76 30.02 -8.00
N VAL A 148 2.07 29.20 -9.00
CA VAL A 148 1.71 29.35 -10.40
C VAL A 148 0.71 28.24 -10.76
N GLY A 149 -0.56 28.63 -10.92
CA GLY A 149 -1.64 27.71 -11.32
C GLY A 149 -1.69 27.46 -12.83
N LYS A 150 -2.47 26.45 -13.24
CA LYS A 150 -2.61 25.99 -14.64
C LYS A 150 -2.99 27.11 -15.61
N ASP A 151 -3.84 28.04 -15.19
CA ASP A 151 -4.29 29.19 -15.98
C ASP A 151 -3.29 30.37 -15.96
N LYS A 152 -2.07 30.17 -15.44
CA LYS A 152 -1.04 31.20 -15.15
C LYS A 152 -1.46 32.24 -14.10
N ASN A 153 -2.48 31.94 -13.30
CA ASN A 153 -2.77 32.70 -12.10
C ASN A 153 -1.60 32.62 -11.11
N MET A 154 -1.24 33.75 -10.49
CA MET A 154 -0.11 33.88 -9.58
C MET A 154 -0.58 34.25 -8.17
N LEU A 155 -0.46 33.33 -7.21
CA LEU A 155 -0.79 33.54 -5.80
C LEU A 155 0.49 33.74 -4.99
N TRP A 156 0.78 34.99 -4.62
CA TRP A 156 1.94 35.34 -3.80
C TRP A 156 1.76 34.93 -2.35
N GLU A 157 2.86 34.63 -1.65
CA GLU A 157 2.79 34.46 -0.19
C GLU A 157 2.40 35.77 0.52
N ASN A 158 1.78 35.64 1.68
CA ASN A 158 1.40 36.76 2.54
C ASN A 158 2.61 37.26 3.35
N GLY A 159 2.63 38.55 3.65
CA GLY A 159 3.70 39.20 4.43
C GLY A 159 4.70 40.00 3.60
N SER A 160 5.81 40.34 4.23
CA SER A 160 6.92 41.15 3.72
C SER A 160 7.63 40.49 2.52
N ASN A 161 8.50 41.23 1.83
CA ASN A 161 9.59 40.58 1.08
C ASN A 161 10.61 40.03 2.10
N ARG A 162 11.11 38.82 1.87
CA ARG A 162 12.12 38.19 2.72
C ARG A 162 13.49 38.80 2.40
N ILE A 163 14.23 39.25 3.41
CA ILE A 163 15.55 39.85 3.24
C ILE A 163 16.64 38.83 3.59
N LEU A 164 17.49 38.49 2.62
CA LEU A 164 18.65 37.62 2.79
C LEU A 164 19.93 38.45 2.72
N ARG A 165 20.92 38.14 3.56
CA ARG A 165 22.30 38.65 3.45
C ARG A 165 23.21 37.46 3.16
N LEU A 166 23.96 37.53 2.06
CA LEU A 166 24.84 36.45 1.63
C LEU A 166 26.21 36.56 2.31
N PRO A 167 26.83 35.44 2.73
CA PRO A 167 28.22 35.40 3.18
C PRO A 167 29.22 35.80 2.07
N GLU A 168 30.49 35.94 2.44
CA GLU A 168 31.57 36.29 1.50
C GLU A 168 32.00 35.11 0.58
N GLY A 169 31.51 33.89 0.83
CA GLY A 169 31.67 32.73 -0.05
C GLY A 169 31.22 31.41 0.59
N GLY A 170 31.07 30.36 -0.21
CA GLY A 170 30.71 29.00 0.23
C GLY A 170 29.36 28.49 -0.31
N SER A 171 29.00 27.27 0.07
CA SER A 171 27.70 26.65 -0.23
C SER A 171 26.83 26.60 1.03
N PHE A 172 25.55 26.96 0.90
CA PHE A 172 24.62 27.06 2.02
C PHE A 172 23.22 26.56 1.66
N GLU A 173 22.49 26.10 2.67
CA GLU A 173 21.08 25.76 2.59
C GLU A 173 20.22 26.79 3.37
N LEU A 174 19.08 27.14 2.80
CA LEU A 174 18.10 28.06 3.38
C LEU A 174 16.71 27.41 3.42
N VAL A 175 16.23 27.09 4.62
CA VAL A 175 14.91 26.46 4.81
C VAL A 175 13.85 27.52 5.15
N CYS A 176 12.74 27.51 4.42
CA CYS A 176 11.64 28.47 4.52
C CYS A 176 10.28 27.78 4.76
N GLN A 177 9.35 28.51 5.38
CA GLN A 177 7.94 28.13 5.54
C GLN A 177 7.02 29.17 4.87
N TRP A 178 6.01 28.72 4.14
CA TRP A 178 5.08 29.61 3.41
C TRP A 178 4.30 30.55 4.33
N ASN A 179 4.12 31.81 3.90
CA ASN A 179 3.52 32.91 4.69
C ASN A 179 4.29 33.31 5.98
N VAL A 180 5.44 32.70 6.28
CA VAL A 180 6.26 33.05 7.46
C VAL A 180 7.44 33.91 7.00
N THR A 181 7.17 35.19 6.71
CA THR A 181 8.16 36.12 6.11
C THR A 181 9.11 36.76 7.12
N ASP A 182 8.72 36.77 8.40
CA ASP A 182 9.35 37.58 9.45
C ASP A 182 10.22 36.72 10.41
N GLU A 183 10.45 35.44 10.08
CA GLU A 183 11.38 34.55 10.78
C GLU A 183 12.85 34.96 10.54
N PRO A 184 13.75 34.80 11.55
CA PRO A 184 15.17 35.05 11.36
C PRO A 184 15.77 34.02 10.40
N VAL A 185 16.27 34.50 9.27
CA VAL A 185 16.91 33.70 8.22
C VAL A 185 18.09 32.90 8.79
N ASN A 186 17.97 31.58 8.76
CA ASN A 186 19.03 30.66 9.19
C ASN A 186 19.70 30.05 7.95
N LEU A 187 20.99 30.36 7.75
CA LEU A 187 21.83 29.80 6.69
C LEU A 187 22.64 28.65 7.26
N LEU A 188 22.36 27.43 6.81
CA LEU A 188 23.12 26.23 7.19
C LEU A 188 24.27 26.07 6.19
N GLN A 189 25.52 25.98 6.66
CA GLN A 189 26.67 25.76 5.79
C GLN A 189 26.71 24.31 5.30
N LEU A 190 26.90 24.11 3.99
CA LEU A 190 27.08 22.80 3.37
C LEU A 190 28.58 22.52 3.21
N ASP A 191 29.04 21.38 3.74
CA ASP A 191 30.39 20.90 3.47
C ASP A 191 30.50 20.38 2.02
N PRO A 192 31.68 20.49 1.36
CA PRO A 192 31.82 20.06 -0.03
C PRO A 192 31.71 18.54 -0.20
N PHE A 193 31.06 18.12 -1.29
CA PHE A 193 31.12 16.78 -1.90
C PHE A 193 30.22 15.67 -1.32
N VAL A 194 28.92 15.75 -1.62
CA VAL A 194 28.24 14.68 -2.38
C VAL A 194 27.56 15.34 -3.57
N VAL A 195 27.60 14.72 -4.75
CA VAL A 195 26.85 15.18 -5.94
C VAL A 195 25.64 14.26 -6.09
N GLU A 196 24.45 14.82 -5.90
CA GLU A 196 23.20 14.18 -6.27
C GLU A 196 22.99 14.42 -7.78
N GLU A 197 23.11 13.38 -8.61
CA GLU A 197 22.76 13.49 -10.03
C GLU A 197 21.24 13.42 -10.19
N GLU A 198 20.61 14.56 -10.47
CA GLU A 198 19.20 14.60 -10.90
C GLU A 198 19.05 14.04 -12.33
N VAL A 199 18.19 13.03 -12.48
CA VAL A 199 17.86 12.43 -13.78
C VAL A 199 16.53 13.02 -14.27
N GLU A 200 16.51 13.60 -15.48
CA GLU A 200 15.29 14.24 -16.02
C GLU A 200 14.10 13.27 -16.13
N ALA A 201 12.91 13.78 -15.83
CA ALA A 201 11.70 12.97 -15.73
C ALA A 201 11.13 12.55 -17.09
N ALA A 202 11.06 11.23 -17.33
CA ALA A 202 10.32 10.64 -18.44
C ALA A 202 9.49 9.43 -17.99
N SER A 203 8.17 9.61 -17.96
CA SER A 203 7.07 8.63 -18.04
C SER A 203 7.30 7.17 -17.57
N ASP A 204 6.55 6.82 -16.51
CA ASP A 204 5.95 5.50 -16.24
C ASP A 204 6.83 4.36 -15.62
N ASN A 205 6.14 3.47 -14.91
CA ASN A 205 6.55 2.20 -14.28
C ASN A 205 7.34 2.21 -12.96
N GLY A 206 6.78 1.46 -11.99
CA GLY A 206 7.55 0.44 -11.24
C GLY A 206 8.52 0.92 -10.16
N ALA A 207 8.01 1.20 -8.96
CA ALA A 207 8.83 1.43 -7.76
C ALA A 207 9.84 0.28 -7.52
N THR A 208 11.12 0.56 -7.78
CA THR A 208 12.21 -0.38 -7.65
C THR A 208 13.06 -0.02 -6.45
N ILE A 209 13.03 -0.86 -5.42
CA ILE A 209 13.86 -0.71 -4.22
C ILE A 209 15.31 -1.10 -4.57
N THR A 210 16.09 -0.14 -5.03
CA THR A 210 17.56 -0.22 -5.08
C THR A 210 18.10 -0.11 -3.67
N GLY A 211 18.77 -1.14 -3.17
CA GLY A 211 19.40 -1.11 -1.86
C GLY A 211 20.75 -0.40 -1.91
N GLU A 212 20.91 0.67 -1.14
CA GLU A 212 22.21 1.23 -0.83
C GLU A 212 22.86 0.41 0.30
N ALA A 213 24.10 -0.03 0.09
CA ALA A 213 24.87 -0.81 1.05
C ALA A 213 26.19 -0.09 1.37
N ALA A 214 26.26 0.54 2.54
CA ALA A 214 27.48 1.16 3.04
C ALA A 214 27.56 1.18 4.58
N VAL A 215 28.76 0.91 5.10
CA VAL A 215 29.23 1.10 6.49
C VAL A 215 28.55 0.25 7.59
N LEU A 216 29.29 -0.76 8.05
CA LEU A 216 29.06 -1.46 9.32
C LEU A 216 29.46 -0.58 10.53
N ASP A 217 28.47 0.00 11.24
CA ASP A 217 28.27 -0.12 12.72
C ASP A 217 27.14 0.80 13.26
N ALA A 218 26.06 1.05 12.51
CA ALA A 218 24.82 1.65 13.02
C ALA A 218 23.62 1.39 12.08
N VAL A 219 23.07 0.17 12.09
CA VAL A 219 21.80 -0.10 11.38
C VAL A 219 20.64 0.45 12.22
N THR A 220 19.92 1.45 11.71
CA THR A 220 18.69 1.95 12.34
C THR A 220 17.65 0.84 12.46
N SER A 221 16.87 0.85 13.54
CA SER A 221 15.84 -0.16 13.72
C SER A 221 14.65 0.11 12.81
N PRO A 222 14.02 -0.92 12.18
CA PRO A 222 12.80 -0.75 11.40
C PRO A 222 11.60 -0.17 12.19
N PHE A 223 11.73 -0.09 13.51
CA PHE A 223 10.83 0.60 14.42
C PHE A 223 10.99 2.12 14.34
N VAL A 224 12.24 2.61 14.34
CA VAL A 224 12.57 4.05 14.20
C VAL A 224 12.27 4.55 12.78
N GLU A 225 12.46 3.73 11.76
CA GLU A 225 12.09 4.05 10.37
C GLU A 225 10.58 4.27 10.19
N GLN A 226 9.74 3.64 11.02
CA GLN A 226 8.28 3.84 11.04
C GLN A 226 7.82 4.96 11.98
N TRP A 227 8.74 5.73 12.57
CA TRP A 227 8.40 6.76 13.56
C TRP A 227 7.82 8.03 12.92
N GLN A 228 6.59 8.36 13.29
CA GLN A 228 5.86 9.57 12.87
C GLN A 228 5.59 10.51 14.05
N GLY A 229 6.12 10.19 15.23
CA GLY A 229 6.09 11.05 16.42
C GLY A 229 7.16 12.16 16.36
N ARG A 230 7.35 12.85 17.49
CA ARG A 230 8.40 13.87 17.62
C ARG A 230 9.80 13.22 17.59
N ALA A 231 10.76 13.90 16.98
CA ALA A 231 12.18 13.54 17.09
C ALA A 231 12.66 13.60 18.55
N ALA A 232 13.70 12.81 18.86
CA ALA A 232 14.30 12.77 20.20
C ALA A 232 14.81 14.16 20.61
N SER A 233 14.41 14.62 21.80
CA SER A 233 14.86 15.89 22.39
C SER A 233 15.63 15.61 23.68
N PHE A 234 16.95 15.88 23.67
CA PHE A 234 17.81 15.65 24.83
C PHE A 234 17.68 16.80 25.82
N VAL A 235 16.99 16.54 26.93
CA VAL A 235 16.54 17.57 27.86
C VAL A 235 17.31 17.50 29.18
N ARG A 236 17.64 18.67 29.74
CA ARG A 236 18.49 18.84 30.93
C ARG A 236 17.71 19.15 32.20
N SER A 237 16.48 19.64 32.08
CA SER A 237 15.58 19.99 33.18
C SER A 237 14.16 19.48 32.94
N LYS A 238 13.33 19.24 33.96
CA LYS A 238 11.96 18.72 33.71
C LYS A 238 11.06 19.74 32.99
N ASP A 239 11.31 21.03 33.18
CA ASP A 239 10.37 22.09 32.83
C ASP A 239 10.28 22.36 31.31
N GLU A 240 11.22 21.83 30.52
CA GLU A 240 11.28 21.97 29.07
C GLU A 240 10.36 20.97 28.32
N LEU A 241 9.89 19.90 29.00
CA LEU A 241 9.06 18.83 28.40
C LEU A 241 7.54 19.09 28.48
N ASP A 242 7.06 19.82 29.48
CA ASP A 242 5.63 19.91 29.86
C ASP A 242 4.78 20.90 28.99
N SER A 243 5.19 21.13 27.73
CA SER A 243 4.49 22.05 26.81
C SER A 243 3.24 21.46 26.14
N GLU A 244 3.06 20.14 26.11
CA GLU A 244 1.97 19.44 25.39
C GLU A 244 0.60 19.46 26.12
N LYS A 245 0.10 20.65 26.48
CA LYS A 245 -1.21 20.80 27.15
C LYS A 245 -2.42 20.77 26.19
N ASN A 246 -2.19 20.75 24.88
CA ASN A 246 -3.18 21.14 23.87
C ASN A 246 -3.60 20.05 22.86
N ARG A 247 -3.49 18.75 23.19
CA ARG A 247 -4.26 17.73 22.42
C ARG A 247 -5.75 17.99 22.64
N LYS A 248 -6.53 18.00 21.56
CA LYS A 248 -7.99 18.11 21.60
C LYS A 248 -8.60 16.73 21.38
N TRP A 249 -9.47 16.34 22.30
CA TRP A 249 -10.35 15.17 22.14
C TRP A 249 -11.72 15.67 21.69
N ASP A 250 -12.17 15.22 20.52
CA ASP A 250 -13.53 15.47 20.06
C ASP A 250 -14.39 14.21 20.27
N THR A 251 -15.30 14.26 21.24
CA THR A 251 -16.27 13.19 21.49
C THR A 251 -17.63 13.46 20.85
N SER A 252 -17.78 14.54 20.06
CA SER A 252 -19.05 14.88 19.43
C SER A 252 -19.48 13.86 18.37
N GLY A 253 -20.63 13.23 18.60
CA GLY A 253 -21.18 12.18 17.71
C GLY A 253 -20.62 10.78 17.95
N LEU A 254 -19.76 10.55 18.94
CA LEU A 254 -19.28 9.21 19.27
C LEU A 254 -20.31 8.41 20.10
N THR A 255 -20.37 7.10 19.86
CA THR A 255 -21.25 6.17 20.58
C THR A 255 -20.58 4.81 20.77
N GLY A 256 -20.84 4.15 21.90
CA GLY A 256 -20.37 2.79 22.15
C GLY A 256 -18.86 2.67 22.24
N ILE A 257 -18.29 1.74 21.46
CA ILE A 257 -16.88 1.32 21.55
C ILE A 257 -15.91 2.48 21.22
N SER A 258 -16.24 3.30 20.21
CA SER A 258 -15.43 4.48 19.84
C SER A 258 -15.38 5.53 20.94
N LEU A 259 -16.52 5.82 21.58
CA LEU A 259 -16.60 6.73 22.71
C LEU A 259 -15.76 6.21 23.90
N LYS A 260 -15.91 4.93 24.27
CA LYS A 260 -15.15 4.34 25.38
C LYS A 260 -13.63 4.43 25.16
N LEU A 261 -13.15 4.16 23.93
CA LEU A 261 -11.73 4.27 23.61
C LEU A 261 -11.23 5.71 23.74
N VAL A 262 -11.94 6.70 23.17
CA VAL A 262 -11.53 8.11 23.17
C VAL A 262 -11.59 8.72 24.58
N GLU A 263 -12.59 8.36 25.39
CA GLU A 263 -12.63 8.72 26.81
C GLU A 263 -11.55 7.99 27.63
N GLY A 264 -11.18 6.77 27.23
CA GLY A 264 -10.03 6.04 27.74
C GLY A 264 -8.71 6.78 27.51
N ASP A 265 -8.37 7.10 26.25
CA ASP A 265 -7.15 7.84 25.88
C ASP A 265 -7.02 9.17 26.62
N LYS A 266 -8.12 9.92 26.74
CA LYS A 266 -8.22 11.19 27.48
C LYS A 266 -7.84 11.06 28.97
N ASN A 267 -8.07 9.89 29.58
CA ASN A 267 -7.68 9.57 30.95
C ASN A 267 -6.34 8.79 31.05
N ALA A 268 -5.82 8.32 29.91
CA ALA A 268 -4.63 7.48 29.79
C ALA A 268 -3.44 8.26 29.20
N ARG A 269 -2.79 9.09 30.04
CA ARG A 269 -1.61 9.88 29.61
C ARG A 269 -0.40 9.00 29.28
N ASN A 270 -0.11 8.02 30.13
CA ASN A 270 1.04 7.12 30.05
C ASN A 270 0.71 5.79 29.37
N TRP A 271 1.73 5.14 28.79
CA TRP A 271 1.57 4.00 27.89
C TRP A 271 0.84 2.81 28.50
N TRP A 272 1.16 2.41 29.74
CA TRP A 272 0.47 1.29 30.38
C TRP A 272 -1.05 1.53 30.53
N ARG A 273 -1.51 2.76 30.74
CA ARG A 273 -2.94 3.06 30.76
C ARG A 273 -3.55 2.96 29.36
N LYS A 274 -2.82 3.36 28.31
CA LYS A 274 -3.28 3.19 26.92
C LYS A 274 -3.39 1.70 26.57
N LEU A 275 -2.45 0.87 27.02
CA LEU A 275 -2.54 -0.59 26.94
C LEU A 275 -3.70 -1.15 27.80
N GLU A 276 -3.96 -0.60 28.99
CA GLU A 276 -5.08 -1.01 29.83
C GLU A 276 -6.44 -0.73 29.14
N VAL A 277 -6.58 0.42 28.49
CA VAL A 277 -7.76 0.75 27.65
C VAL A 277 -7.94 -0.27 26.52
N VAL A 278 -6.87 -0.67 25.84
CA VAL A 278 -6.91 -1.75 24.82
C VAL A 278 -7.33 -3.08 25.44
N ARG A 279 -6.77 -3.44 26.60
CA ARG A 279 -7.09 -4.68 27.32
C ARG A 279 -8.58 -4.72 27.70
N GLU A 280 -9.12 -3.66 28.27
CA GLU A 280 -10.55 -3.58 28.60
C GLU A 280 -11.42 -3.68 27.35
N LEU A 281 -11.08 -2.96 26.28
CA LEU A 281 -11.83 -2.96 25.02
C LEU A 281 -11.91 -4.36 24.39
N VAL A 282 -10.79 -5.09 24.37
CA VAL A 282 -10.72 -6.47 23.88
C VAL A 282 -11.50 -7.42 24.81
N VAL A 283 -11.20 -7.42 26.10
CA VAL A 283 -11.76 -8.37 27.09
C VAL A 283 -13.28 -8.28 27.18
N GLU A 284 -13.85 -7.08 27.20
CA GLU A 284 -15.32 -6.90 27.32
C GLU A 284 -16.09 -7.33 26.07
N ASN A 285 -15.44 -7.35 24.89
CA ASN A 285 -16.09 -7.63 23.62
C ASN A 285 -15.81 -9.05 23.06
N MET A 286 -15.11 -9.91 23.81
CA MET A 286 -14.70 -11.27 23.40
C MET A 286 -15.85 -12.18 22.91
N ASP A 287 -17.06 -11.98 23.44
CA ASP A 287 -18.27 -12.71 23.06
C ASP A 287 -19.41 -11.75 22.62
N SER A 288 -19.06 -10.50 22.28
CA SER A 288 -19.98 -9.50 21.72
C SER A 288 -20.13 -9.68 20.21
N SER A 289 -21.30 -9.32 19.66
CA SER A 289 -21.47 -9.16 18.21
C SER A 289 -20.59 -8.05 17.61
N GLN A 290 -20.04 -7.17 18.45
CA GLN A 290 -19.14 -6.08 18.07
C GLN A 290 -17.65 -6.43 18.24
N ARG A 291 -17.29 -7.73 18.38
CA ARG A 291 -15.91 -8.20 18.58
C ARG A 291 -14.93 -7.66 17.52
N LEU A 292 -15.31 -7.71 16.24
CA LEU A 292 -14.52 -7.14 15.14
C LEU A 292 -14.35 -5.61 15.26
N GLU A 293 -15.37 -4.87 15.68
CA GLU A 293 -15.31 -3.42 15.87
C GLU A 293 -14.31 -3.06 16.99
N ALA A 294 -14.39 -3.76 18.12
CA ALA A 294 -13.44 -3.60 19.23
C ALA A 294 -11.99 -3.92 18.81
N LEU A 295 -11.77 -5.03 18.11
CA LEU A 295 -10.45 -5.40 17.59
C LEU A 295 -9.92 -4.38 16.58
N THR A 296 -10.78 -3.85 15.70
CA THR A 296 -10.39 -2.87 14.66
C THR A 296 -9.93 -1.57 15.29
N TYR A 297 -10.72 -1.01 16.22
CA TYR A 297 -10.32 0.19 16.95
C TYR A 297 -9.06 -0.03 17.80
N ALA A 298 -8.92 -1.20 18.44
CA ALA A 298 -7.72 -1.56 19.19
C ALA A 298 -6.47 -1.62 18.30
N ALA A 299 -6.55 -2.19 17.10
CA ALA A 299 -5.45 -2.27 16.14
C ALA A 299 -5.00 -0.89 15.63
N VAL A 300 -5.94 -0.03 15.23
CA VAL A 300 -5.65 1.35 14.79
C VAL A 300 -4.98 2.16 15.90
N TYR A 301 -5.54 2.09 17.12
CA TYR A 301 -5.02 2.81 18.29
C TYR A 301 -3.63 2.30 18.73
N LEU A 302 -3.40 0.99 18.74
CA LEU A 302 -2.07 0.40 18.98
C LEU A 302 -1.04 0.84 17.93
N LYS A 303 -1.39 0.80 16.63
CA LYS A 303 -0.49 1.22 15.55
C LYS A 303 -0.09 2.70 15.71
N TRP A 304 -1.05 3.58 15.99
CA TRP A 304 -0.78 5.02 16.21
C TRP A 304 -0.01 5.34 17.49
N ILE A 305 -0.11 4.51 18.53
CA ILE A 305 0.79 4.59 19.69
C ILE A 305 2.21 4.17 19.28
N ASN A 306 2.34 3.04 18.57
CA ASN A 306 3.64 2.48 18.19
C ASN A 306 4.41 3.38 17.20
N THR A 307 3.71 4.09 16.31
CA THR A 307 4.32 5.08 15.39
C THR A 307 4.49 6.47 16.01
N GLY A 308 4.09 6.70 17.27
CA GLY A 308 4.24 7.99 17.96
C GLY A 308 3.22 9.07 17.60
N GLN A 309 2.22 8.75 16.78
CA GLN A 309 1.08 9.64 16.44
C GLN A 309 0.11 9.82 17.63
N ILE A 310 0.21 8.95 18.64
CA ILE A 310 -0.39 9.09 19.97
C ILE A 310 0.75 9.08 21.00
N PRO A 311 1.24 10.25 21.45
CA PRO A 311 2.34 10.33 22.41
C PRO A 311 1.95 9.79 23.79
N CYS A 312 2.93 9.17 24.45
CA CYS A 312 2.84 8.66 25.82
C CYS A 312 3.58 9.62 26.77
N LEU A 313 2.80 10.36 27.58
CA LEU A 313 3.30 11.42 28.47
C LEU A 313 3.50 10.92 29.91
N GLU A 314 4.45 11.51 30.65
CA GLU A 314 4.57 11.27 32.10
C GLU A 314 3.27 11.63 32.83
N ASP A 315 2.90 10.82 33.83
CA ASP A 315 2.11 11.26 34.97
C ASP A 315 3.01 11.33 36.22
N GLY A 316 2.44 11.72 37.36
CA GLY A 316 3.17 11.73 38.64
C GLY A 316 3.41 10.34 39.25
N GLY A 317 3.09 9.26 38.52
CA GLY A 317 3.22 7.89 38.98
C GLY A 317 4.63 7.31 38.80
N HIS A 318 4.89 6.21 39.49
CA HIS A 318 6.13 5.43 39.35
C HIS A 318 5.78 4.02 38.88
N HIS A 319 5.59 3.87 37.57
CA HIS A 319 5.24 2.61 36.94
C HIS A 319 6.42 2.05 36.14
N ARG A 320 6.84 0.83 36.47
CA ARG A 320 7.96 0.13 35.81
C ARG A 320 7.50 -0.57 34.52
N PRO A 321 8.43 -0.93 33.61
CA PRO A 321 8.15 -1.69 32.39
C PRO A 321 7.32 -2.96 32.61
N ASN A 322 7.45 -3.63 33.77
CA ASN A 322 6.72 -4.87 34.07
C ASN A 322 5.19 -4.73 34.07
N ARG A 323 4.63 -3.56 34.39
CA ARG A 323 3.18 -3.32 34.26
C ARG A 323 2.74 -3.34 32.80
N HIS A 324 3.58 -2.87 31.88
CA HIS A 324 3.32 -2.87 30.44
C HIS A 324 3.42 -4.30 29.88
N ALA A 325 4.44 -5.05 30.28
CA ALA A 325 4.61 -6.47 29.96
C ALA A 325 3.40 -7.32 30.41
N GLU A 326 2.92 -7.14 31.65
CA GLU A 326 1.77 -7.91 32.15
C GLU A 326 0.46 -7.59 31.42
N ILE A 327 0.20 -6.31 31.10
CA ILE A 327 -0.99 -5.93 30.31
C ILE A 327 -0.88 -6.49 28.88
N SER A 328 0.30 -6.39 28.26
CA SER A 328 0.61 -6.99 26.95
C SER A 328 0.34 -8.49 26.92
N ARG A 329 0.82 -9.23 27.94
CA ARG A 329 0.57 -10.66 28.11
C ARG A 329 -0.91 -11.01 28.15
N LEU A 330 -1.71 -10.19 28.83
CA LEU A 330 -3.16 -10.37 28.91
C LEU A 330 -3.84 -10.07 27.57
N ILE A 331 -3.49 -8.99 26.86
CA ILE A 331 -4.01 -8.70 25.51
C ILE A 331 -3.66 -9.84 24.55
N PHE A 332 -2.38 -10.22 24.49
CA PHE A 332 -1.88 -11.29 23.61
C PHE A 332 -2.63 -12.61 23.86
N ARG A 333 -2.80 -13.01 25.13
CA ARG A 333 -3.50 -14.24 25.50
C ARG A 333 -4.94 -14.27 25.02
N GLU A 334 -5.66 -13.15 25.09
CA GLU A 334 -7.06 -13.11 24.63
C GLU A 334 -7.18 -13.08 23.11
N VAL A 335 -6.37 -12.28 22.38
CA VAL A 335 -6.42 -12.29 20.90
C VAL A 335 -5.94 -13.61 20.29
N GLU A 336 -4.95 -14.27 20.89
CA GLU A 336 -4.45 -15.58 20.44
C GLU A 336 -5.46 -16.72 20.73
N LYS A 337 -6.34 -16.57 21.74
CA LYS A 337 -7.53 -17.44 21.88
C LYS A 337 -8.54 -17.21 20.76
N VAL A 338 -8.75 -15.97 20.29
CA VAL A 338 -9.62 -15.70 19.13
C VAL A 338 -9.05 -16.36 17.87
N LEU A 339 -7.74 -16.29 17.62
CA LEU A 339 -7.10 -17.05 16.54
C LEU A 339 -7.22 -18.58 16.69
N SER A 340 -7.51 -19.08 17.90
CA SER A 340 -7.74 -20.51 18.18
C SER A 340 -9.22 -20.94 18.10
N ARG A 341 -10.16 -20.01 17.90
CA ARG A 341 -11.62 -20.26 17.86
C ARG A 341 -12.10 -20.65 16.46
N ARG A 342 -13.14 -21.48 16.39
CA ARG A 342 -13.77 -21.93 15.13
C ARG A 342 -14.83 -20.95 14.58
N ASP A 343 -15.32 -20.04 15.41
CA ASP A 343 -16.26 -18.97 15.07
C ASP A 343 -15.57 -17.65 14.66
N THR A 344 -14.25 -17.69 14.43
CA THR A 344 -13.46 -16.52 14.08
C THR A 344 -13.53 -16.24 12.58
N THR A 345 -13.87 -15.00 12.24
CA THR A 345 -14.00 -14.55 10.85
C THR A 345 -12.63 -14.22 10.24
N LEU A 346 -12.54 -14.27 8.90
CA LEU A 346 -11.33 -13.83 8.17
C LEU A 346 -10.96 -12.38 8.51
N GLN A 347 -11.96 -11.52 8.70
CA GLN A 347 -11.78 -10.10 9.06
C GLN A 347 -11.08 -9.94 10.41
N GLU A 348 -11.46 -10.75 11.41
CA GLU A 348 -10.84 -10.72 12.74
C GLU A 348 -9.40 -11.24 12.72
N ILE A 349 -9.09 -12.26 11.90
CA ILE A 349 -7.71 -12.76 11.72
C ILE A 349 -6.81 -11.65 11.17
N LEU A 350 -7.23 -10.96 10.10
CA LEU A 350 -6.45 -9.89 9.47
C LEU A 350 -6.18 -8.72 10.43
N VAL A 351 -7.14 -8.39 11.30
CA VAL A 351 -7.00 -7.33 12.30
C VAL A 351 -6.09 -7.75 13.45
N ILE A 352 -6.26 -8.96 14.01
CA ILE A 352 -5.45 -9.43 15.14
C ILE A 352 -3.96 -9.50 14.78
N ARG A 353 -3.62 -9.96 13.56
CA ARG A 353 -2.22 -10.00 13.08
C ARG A 353 -1.53 -8.64 13.17
N LYS A 354 -2.26 -7.55 12.90
CA LYS A 354 -1.74 -6.17 12.97
C LYS A 354 -1.59 -5.65 14.40
N MET A 355 -2.31 -6.22 15.38
CA MET A 355 -2.15 -5.88 16.80
C MET A 355 -0.87 -6.46 17.41
N GLN A 356 -0.50 -7.70 17.05
CA GLN A 356 0.51 -8.47 17.78
C GLN A 356 1.94 -7.88 17.75
N PRO A 357 2.42 -7.25 16.66
CA PRO A 357 3.71 -6.53 16.66
C PRO A 357 3.73 -5.27 17.52
N CYS A 358 2.59 -4.65 17.80
CA CYS A 358 2.49 -3.40 18.59
C CYS A 358 2.46 -3.64 20.11
N LEU A 359 2.76 -4.86 20.57
CA LEU A 359 2.68 -5.28 21.97
C LEU A 359 4.08 -5.56 22.54
N PRO A 360 4.48 -4.98 23.69
CA PRO A 360 5.79 -5.22 24.27
C PRO A 360 6.00 -6.67 24.70
N SER A 361 7.27 -7.03 24.83
CA SER A 361 7.73 -8.35 25.24
C SER A 361 7.40 -8.62 26.70
N PHE A 362 6.93 -9.84 26.99
CA PHE A 362 6.59 -10.30 28.34
C PHE A 362 7.37 -11.54 28.79
N LYS A 363 8.64 -11.61 28.39
CA LYS A 363 9.65 -12.50 28.99
C LYS A 363 9.74 -12.28 30.51
N ALA A 364 10.21 -13.30 31.23
CA ALA A 364 10.42 -13.24 32.69
C ALA A 364 11.32 -12.06 33.13
N GLU A 365 12.32 -11.73 32.32
CA GLU A 365 13.23 -10.58 32.50
C GLU A 365 12.52 -9.22 32.48
N PHE A 366 11.33 -9.13 31.88
CA PHE A 366 10.52 -7.92 31.82
C PHE A 366 9.34 -7.94 32.78
N THR A 367 8.79 -9.11 33.14
CA THR A 367 7.69 -9.24 34.11
C THR A 367 8.13 -9.22 35.58
N GLN A 368 9.43 -9.41 35.86
CA GLN A 368 10.00 -9.27 37.20
C GLN A 368 9.73 -7.89 37.85
N SER A 369 9.93 -7.76 39.16
CA SER A 369 9.61 -6.54 39.91
C SER A 369 10.48 -5.32 39.55
N VAL A 370 11.70 -5.52 39.03
CA VAL A 370 12.66 -4.45 38.72
C VAL A 370 13.38 -4.71 37.37
N PRO A 371 12.70 -4.60 36.21
CA PRO A 371 13.32 -4.78 34.90
C PRO A 371 14.12 -3.53 34.47
N LEU A 372 14.95 -3.68 33.43
CA LEU A 372 15.71 -2.60 32.76
C LEU A 372 16.52 -1.69 33.70
N THR A 373 17.17 -2.26 34.71
CA THR A 373 17.96 -1.51 35.70
C THR A 373 19.22 -0.85 35.15
N ARG A 374 19.81 -1.38 34.06
CA ARG A 374 21.13 -0.99 33.55
C ARG A 374 21.25 0.51 33.28
N ILE A 375 20.18 1.16 32.80
CA ILE A 375 20.16 2.61 32.53
C ILE A 375 20.38 3.46 33.79
N ARG A 376 19.95 2.99 34.98
CA ARG A 376 20.26 3.65 36.25
C ARG A 376 21.76 3.65 36.48
N ASP A 377 22.39 2.49 36.31
CA ASP A 377 23.80 2.30 36.67
C ASP A 377 24.71 3.04 35.68
N ILE A 378 24.35 3.04 34.38
CA ILE A 378 24.90 3.91 33.34
C ILE A 378 24.80 5.40 33.75
N ALA A 379 23.60 5.87 34.13
CA ALA A 379 23.36 7.26 34.51
C ALA A 379 24.02 7.69 35.85
N HIS A 380 24.62 6.75 36.60
CA HIS A 380 25.37 7.06 37.82
C HIS A 380 26.90 7.04 37.64
N ARG A 381 27.42 6.61 36.49
CA ARG A 381 28.86 6.52 36.19
C ARG A 381 29.62 7.85 36.32
N ASN A 382 30.92 7.77 36.60
CA ASN A 382 31.80 8.93 36.82
C ASN A 382 32.72 9.25 35.64
N ASP A 383 32.75 8.42 34.60
CA ASP A 383 33.56 8.57 33.39
C ASP A 383 32.79 9.20 32.21
N ILE A 384 31.66 9.85 32.49
CA ILE A 384 30.84 10.59 31.51
C ILE A 384 30.66 12.06 31.93
N PRO A 385 30.60 13.01 30.97
CA PRO A 385 30.36 14.43 31.27
C PRO A 385 29.05 14.66 32.03
N HIS A 386 29.03 15.68 32.91
CA HIS A 386 27.86 15.98 33.75
C HIS A 386 26.61 16.27 32.91
N ASP A 387 26.75 17.03 31.82
CA ASP A 387 25.69 17.33 30.86
C ASP A 387 25.04 16.06 30.31
N LEU A 388 25.84 15.14 29.75
CA LEU A 388 25.39 13.86 29.23
C LEU A 388 24.73 13.00 30.33
N LYS A 389 25.27 13.05 31.56
CA LYS A 389 24.71 12.35 32.73
C LYS A 389 23.31 12.86 33.09
N GLN A 390 23.05 14.17 32.99
CA GLN A 390 21.70 14.73 33.17
C GLN A 390 20.80 14.41 31.97
N GLU A 391 21.29 14.52 30.74
CA GLU A 391 20.51 14.24 29.52
C GLU A 391 20.02 12.78 29.50
N ILE A 392 20.89 11.79 29.76
CA ILE A 392 20.51 10.37 29.89
C ILE A 392 19.50 10.18 31.02
N LYS A 393 19.73 10.82 32.18
CA LYS A 393 18.89 10.69 33.36
C LYS A 393 17.48 11.25 33.14
N HIS A 394 17.35 12.43 32.53
CA HIS A 394 16.06 13.11 32.37
C HIS A 394 15.31 12.70 31.11
N THR A 395 16.02 12.41 30.01
CA THR A 395 15.40 11.95 28.75
C THR A 395 14.99 10.48 28.83
N ILE A 396 15.83 9.59 29.39
CA ILE A 396 15.64 8.13 29.35
C ILE A 396 15.34 7.55 30.74
N GLN A 397 16.27 7.72 31.71
CA GLN A 397 16.20 6.99 32.99
C GLN A 397 14.96 7.33 33.82
N ASN A 398 14.56 8.61 33.89
CA ASN A 398 13.39 9.05 34.63
C ASN A 398 12.09 8.60 33.94
N LYS A 399 12.04 8.74 32.61
CA LYS A 399 10.86 8.42 31.79
C LYS A 399 10.53 6.93 31.88
N LEU A 400 11.50 6.06 31.60
CA LEU A 400 11.37 4.59 31.70
C LEU A 400 10.93 4.08 33.10
N HIS A 401 11.19 4.86 34.17
CA HIS A 401 10.82 4.54 35.55
C HIS A 401 9.48 5.16 36.03
N ARG A 402 8.75 5.86 35.15
CA ARG A 402 7.46 6.52 35.42
C ARG A 402 6.41 6.17 34.37
N ASN A 403 6.80 6.30 33.11
CA ASN A 403 6.05 6.06 31.88
C ASN A 403 7.06 5.59 30.83
N ALA A 404 7.27 4.28 30.74
CA ALA A 404 7.93 3.70 29.58
C ALA A 404 7.02 3.92 28.35
N GLY A 405 7.58 4.19 27.18
CA GLY A 405 6.80 4.35 25.94
C GLY A 405 7.64 4.22 24.68
N PRO A 406 7.02 4.02 23.50
CA PRO A 406 7.71 3.91 22.21
C PRO A 406 8.77 4.99 21.96
N GLU A 407 8.57 6.21 22.45
CA GLU A 407 9.51 7.33 22.32
C GLU A 407 10.87 7.03 22.99
N ASP A 408 10.92 6.14 23.99
CA ASP A 408 12.13 5.83 24.76
C ASP A 408 13.13 5.01 23.93
N LEU A 409 12.65 4.13 23.04
CA LEU A 409 13.53 3.40 22.14
C LEU A 409 14.16 4.37 21.13
N VAL A 410 13.35 5.23 20.50
CA VAL A 410 13.80 6.29 19.58
C VAL A 410 14.81 7.22 20.26
N SER A 411 14.52 7.64 21.50
CA SER A 411 15.40 8.51 22.28
C SER A 411 16.70 7.82 22.71
N THR A 412 16.67 6.51 22.94
CA THR A 412 17.85 5.71 23.26
C THR A 412 18.70 5.43 22.03
N GLU A 413 18.10 5.17 20.87
CA GLU A 413 18.79 4.94 19.60
C GLU A 413 19.49 6.22 19.10
N ALA A 414 18.82 7.37 19.13
CA ALA A 414 19.43 8.66 18.84
C ALA A 414 20.53 9.05 19.87
N MET A 415 20.39 8.62 21.14
CA MET A 415 21.46 8.81 22.13
C MET A 415 22.67 7.91 21.84
N LEU A 416 22.44 6.67 21.39
CA LEU A 416 23.48 5.72 20.99
C LEU A 416 24.26 6.24 19.77
N GLU A 417 23.58 6.68 18.71
CA GLU A 417 24.23 7.32 17.54
C GLU A 417 25.11 8.50 17.98
N ARG A 418 24.58 9.38 18.84
CA ARG A 418 25.31 10.55 19.34
C ARG A 418 26.53 10.22 20.19
N ILE A 419 26.61 9.05 20.85
CA ILE A 419 27.82 8.62 21.58
C ILE A 419 28.78 7.80 20.72
N THR A 420 28.35 7.16 19.63
CA THR A 420 29.23 6.44 18.70
C THR A 420 29.81 7.32 17.60
N LYS A 421 29.15 8.43 17.24
CA LYS A 421 29.52 9.37 16.15
C LYS A 421 30.97 9.89 16.17
N LYS A 422 31.66 9.82 17.30
CA LYS A 422 33.11 10.10 17.41
C LYS A 422 33.79 8.98 18.22
N PRO A 423 34.39 7.98 17.56
CA PRO A 423 35.16 6.93 18.23
C PRO A 423 36.19 7.50 19.21
N GLY A 424 36.26 6.93 20.42
CA GLY A 424 37.16 7.39 21.48
C GLY A 424 36.73 8.64 22.26
N GLN A 425 35.60 9.29 21.94
CA GLN A 425 35.10 10.44 22.73
C GLN A 425 34.62 10.03 24.13
N TYR A 426 34.18 8.79 24.31
CA TYR A 426 33.71 8.21 25.57
C TYR A 426 34.40 6.87 25.82
N SER A 427 34.38 6.38 27.07
CA SER A 427 34.99 5.10 27.39
C SER A 427 34.28 3.93 26.70
N GLU A 428 35.04 2.96 26.18
CA GLU A 428 34.47 1.77 25.53
C GLU A 428 33.53 1.02 26.47
N ALA A 429 33.89 0.89 27.75
CA ALA A 429 33.07 0.27 28.78
C ALA A 429 31.79 1.06 29.14
N PHE A 430 31.64 2.33 28.73
CA PHE A 430 30.35 3.05 28.77
C PHE A 430 29.54 2.76 27.50
N VAL A 431 30.15 2.88 26.32
CA VAL A 431 29.49 2.65 25.03
C VAL A 431 28.97 1.21 24.92
N GLU A 432 29.75 0.21 25.36
CA GLU A 432 29.35 -1.19 25.41
C GLU A 432 28.12 -1.40 26.32
N GLN A 433 28.14 -0.86 27.54
CA GLN A 433 26.99 -0.97 28.45
C GLN A 433 25.75 -0.25 27.90
N PHE A 434 25.93 0.83 27.13
CA PHE A 434 24.85 1.52 26.43
C PHE A 434 24.32 0.71 25.23
N LYS A 435 25.19 0.08 24.43
CA LYS A 435 24.80 -0.88 23.37
C LYS A 435 24.01 -2.05 23.97
N ILE A 436 24.43 -2.59 25.11
CA ILE A 436 23.68 -3.66 25.83
C ILE A 436 22.32 -3.16 26.32
N PHE A 437 22.24 -1.98 26.95
CA PHE A 437 20.96 -1.40 27.38
C PHE A 437 20.01 -1.11 26.20
N HIS A 438 20.53 -0.59 25.08
CA HIS A 438 19.73 -0.40 23.87
C HIS A 438 19.16 -1.74 23.36
N ASN A 439 19.95 -2.82 23.37
CA ASN A 439 19.48 -4.16 23.00
C ASN A 439 18.42 -4.71 23.99
N GLU A 440 18.59 -4.51 25.30
CA GLU A 440 17.55 -4.84 26.31
C GLU A 440 16.24 -4.09 26.06
N LEU A 441 16.32 -2.82 25.65
CA LEU A 441 15.16 -1.98 25.34
C LEU A 441 14.50 -2.37 24.00
N LYS A 442 15.30 -2.61 22.96
CA LYS A 442 14.88 -3.11 21.64
C LYS A 442 14.10 -4.42 21.77
N ASP A 443 14.61 -5.34 22.59
CA ASP A 443 13.96 -6.61 22.90
C ASP A 443 12.67 -6.42 23.73
N PHE A 444 12.65 -5.50 24.70
CA PHE A 444 11.41 -5.16 25.42
C PHE A 444 10.30 -4.61 24.51
N PHE A 445 10.64 -3.84 23.47
CA PHE A 445 9.69 -3.39 22.45
C PHE A 445 9.44 -4.41 21.31
N ASN A 446 10.05 -5.61 21.37
CA ASN A 446 10.07 -6.61 20.28
C ASN A 446 10.65 -6.09 18.94
N ALA A 447 11.34 -4.95 18.94
CA ALA A 447 11.92 -4.27 17.78
C ALA A 447 13.21 -4.93 17.24
N GLY A 448 13.44 -6.21 17.57
CA GLY A 448 14.57 -7.00 17.10
C GLY A 448 14.53 -7.24 15.60
N SER A 449 15.69 -7.42 14.97
CA SER A 449 15.73 -7.83 13.55
C SER A 449 15.17 -9.24 13.35
N LEU A 450 14.75 -9.59 12.13
CA LEU A 450 14.23 -10.93 11.82
C LEU A 450 15.22 -12.04 12.23
N ASP A 451 16.53 -11.80 12.12
CA ASP A 451 17.55 -12.79 12.46
C ASP A 451 17.70 -12.94 13.98
N GLU A 452 17.60 -11.85 14.74
CA GLU A 452 17.52 -11.88 16.21
C GLU A 452 16.24 -12.62 16.69
N GLN A 453 15.10 -12.34 16.05
CA GLN A 453 13.83 -12.97 16.38
C GLN A 453 13.88 -14.49 16.13
N LEU A 454 14.35 -14.92 14.95
CA LEU A 454 14.50 -16.32 14.57
C LEU A 454 15.50 -17.06 15.47
N GLU A 455 16.65 -16.46 15.77
CA GLU A 455 17.60 -17.06 16.71
C GLU A 455 16.98 -17.23 18.10
N SER A 456 16.14 -16.28 18.53
CA SER A 456 15.45 -16.34 19.83
C SER A 456 14.46 -17.51 19.99
N ILE A 457 14.05 -18.18 18.91
CA ILE A 457 13.21 -19.39 18.97
C ILE A 457 13.99 -20.70 18.75
N ARG A 458 15.28 -20.67 18.38
CA ARG A 458 16.05 -21.87 18.00
C ARG A 458 15.97 -22.99 19.04
N GLU A 459 16.12 -22.67 20.33
CA GLU A 459 16.05 -23.64 21.43
C GLU A 459 14.69 -24.35 21.58
N SER A 460 13.63 -23.81 20.98
CA SER A 460 12.28 -24.39 20.99
C SER A 460 11.94 -25.22 19.74
N LEU A 461 12.89 -25.32 18.80
CA LEU A 461 12.76 -26.10 17.58
C LEU A 461 13.41 -27.48 17.75
N ASP A 462 12.84 -28.50 17.12
CA ASP A 462 13.55 -29.78 16.96
C ASP A 462 14.68 -29.65 15.92
N GLU A 463 15.49 -30.71 15.80
CA GLU A 463 16.66 -30.76 14.91
C GLU A 463 16.31 -30.51 13.43
N SER A 464 15.15 -31.01 12.98
CA SER A 464 14.69 -30.84 11.59
C SER A 464 14.28 -29.39 11.33
N LYS A 465 13.46 -28.81 12.22
CA LYS A 465 13.07 -27.39 12.14
C LYS A 465 14.27 -26.45 12.27
N SER A 466 15.23 -26.78 13.14
CA SER A 466 16.48 -26.03 13.33
C SER A 466 17.36 -26.04 12.08
N SER A 467 17.40 -27.17 11.35
CA SER A 467 18.09 -27.28 10.07
C SER A 467 17.46 -26.39 9.00
N MET A 468 16.12 -26.34 8.91
CA MET A 468 15.42 -25.42 8.00
C MET A 468 15.68 -23.95 8.33
N LEU A 469 15.70 -23.58 9.62
CA LEU A 469 16.02 -22.22 10.07
C LEU A 469 17.46 -21.84 9.68
N SER A 470 18.44 -22.71 9.93
CA SER A 470 19.82 -22.49 9.52
C SER A 470 19.96 -22.34 7.99
N SER A 471 19.28 -23.19 7.20
CA SER A 471 19.29 -23.12 5.73
C SER A 471 18.68 -21.82 5.18
N PHE A 472 17.62 -21.31 5.82
CA PHE A 472 17.07 -19.98 5.50
C PHE A 472 18.07 -18.86 5.83
N LEU A 473 18.65 -18.83 7.04
CA LEU A 473 19.63 -17.81 7.43
C LEU A 473 20.89 -17.84 6.56
N GLU A 474 21.35 -19.01 6.14
CA GLU A 474 22.45 -19.17 5.18
C GLU A 474 22.05 -18.64 3.80
N SER A 475 20.85 -18.97 3.30
CA SER A 475 20.33 -18.45 2.03
C SER A 475 20.25 -16.92 2.04
N LYS A 476 19.72 -16.34 3.13
CA LYS A 476 19.58 -14.90 3.34
C LYS A 476 20.94 -14.17 3.32
N LYS A 477 21.93 -14.70 4.06
CA LYS A 477 23.30 -14.16 4.07
C LYS A 477 23.96 -14.30 2.70
N GLY A 478 23.79 -15.45 2.05
CA GLY A 478 24.26 -15.68 0.69
C GLY A 478 23.67 -14.70 -0.33
N LEU A 479 22.39 -14.32 -0.20
CA LEU A 479 21.75 -13.32 -1.06
C LEU A 479 22.35 -11.92 -0.84
N ALA A 480 22.50 -11.47 0.41
CA ALA A 480 23.12 -10.16 0.72
C ALA A 480 24.55 -10.04 0.17
N ILE A 481 25.36 -11.11 0.31
CA ILE A 481 26.74 -11.19 -0.23
C ILE A 481 26.78 -11.18 -1.78
N LEU A 482 25.65 -11.42 -2.47
CA LEU A 482 25.55 -11.26 -3.93
C LEU A 482 25.03 -9.86 -4.33
N ASP A 483 24.24 -9.20 -3.49
CA ASP A 483 23.82 -7.81 -3.70
C ASP A 483 25.05 -6.86 -3.68
N GLU A 484 26.00 -7.11 -2.77
CA GLU A 484 27.28 -6.37 -2.66
C GLU A 484 28.24 -6.56 -3.86
N LYS A 485 27.97 -7.49 -4.78
CA LYS A 485 28.90 -7.89 -5.84
C LYS A 485 28.41 -7.50 -7.24
N HIS A 486 28.89 -6.36 -7.73
CA HIS A 486 28.58 -5.82 -9.06
C HIS A 486 28.80 -6.79 -10.24
N ASN A 487 29.72 -7.76 -10.12
CA ASN A 487 30.09 -8.69 -11.20
C ASN A 487 29.27 -10.00 -11.24
N VAL A 488 28.21 -10.16 -10.45
CA VAL A 488 27.42 -11.41 -10.40
C VAL A 488 26.40 -11.46 -11.54
N SER A 489 26.37 -12.58 -12.28
CA SER A 489 25.36 -12.85 -13.31
C SER A 489 23.94 -12.76 -12.75
N GLU A 490 23.03 -12.09 -13.46
CA GLU A 490 21.65 -12.01 -12.98
C GLU A 490 21.00 -13.38 -12.79
N THR A 491 21.36 -14.38 -13.60
CA THR A 491 20.82 -15.74 -13.48
C THR A 491 21.21 -16.37 -12.14
N GLU A 492 22.39 -16.06 -11.63
CA GLU A 492 22.87 -16.49 -10.31
C GLU A 492 22.15 -15.73 -9.18
N ARG A 493 22.01 -14.40 -9.31
CA ARG A 493 21.20 -13.58 -8.38
C ARG A 493 19.75 -14.07 -8.29
N MET A 494 19.11 -14.31 -9.44
CA MET A 494 17.75 -14.85 -9.53
C MET A 494 17.65 -16.25 -8.90
N GLY A 495 18.60 -17.16 -9.19
CA GLY A 495 18.63 -18.49 -8.60
C GLY A 495 18.79 -18.46 -7.07
N SER A 496 19.60 -17.54 -6.54
CA SER A 496 19.74 -17.33 -5.09
C SER A 496 18.48 -16.72 -4.46
N LEU A 497 17.85 -15.76 -5.14
CA LEU A 497 16.60 -15.14 -4.72
C LEU A 497 15.46 -16.17 -4.65
N VAL A 498 15.27 -16.97 -5.71
CA VAL A 498 14.29 -18.06 -5.75
C VAL A 498 14.57 -19.11 -4.66
N ARG A 499 15.84 -19.47 -4.41
CA ARG A 499 16.20 -20.36 -3.30
C ARG A 499 15.77 -19.79 -1.95
N THR A 500 16.03 -18.51 -1.71
CA THR A 500 15.71 -17.81 -0.46
C THR A 500 14.19 -17.67 -0.26
N ILE A 501 13.43 -17.40 -1.32
CA ILE A 501 11.95 -17.37 -1.31
C ILE A 501 11.39 -18.74 -0.90
N ASN A 502 11.95 -19.84 -1.42
CA ASN A 502 11.48 -21.19 -1.09
C ASN A 502 11.88 -21.63 0.34
N SER A 503 13.09 -21.31 0.81
CA SER A 503 13.52 -21.65 2.18
C SER A 503 12.77 -20.83 3.25
N LEU A 504 12.46 -19.56 2.97
CA LEU A 504 11.55 -18.75 3.78
C LEU A 504 10.17 -19.42 3.89
N ASN A 505 9.57 -19.78 2.75
CA ASN A 505 8.22 -20.34 2.71
C ASN A 505 8.10 -21.65 3.52
N ALA A 506 9.08 -22.54 3.38
CA ALA A 506 9.15 -23.78 4.15
C ALA A 506 9.30 -23.53 5.67
N LEU A 507 10.14 -22.57 6.07
CA LEU A 507 10.31 -22.19 7.47
C LEU A 507 9.03 -21.58 8.06
N ARG A 508 8.35 -20.69 7.32
CA ARG A 508 7.09 -20.07 7.78
C ARG A 508 5.97 -21.10 7.89
N GLU A 509 5.83 -22.03 6.94
CA GLU A 509 4.87 -23.13 6.99
C GLU A 509 5.07 -23.98 8.27
N VAL A 510 6.33 -24.27 8.63
CA VAL A 510 6.70 -25.00 9.85
C VAL A 510 6.34 -24.24 11.13
N ILE A 511 6.55 -22.93 11.17
CA ILE A 511 6.23 -22.09 12.34
C ILE A 511 4.71 -21.95 12.50
N VAL A 512 3.97 -21.73 11.41
CA VAL A 512 2.49 -21.70 11.41
C VAL A 512 1.90 -23.02 11.93
N LYS A 513 2.40 -24.17 11.47
CA LYS A 513 1.99 -25.50 11.98
C LYS A 513 2.26 -25.71 13.47
N GLY A 514 3.29 -25.07 14.04
CA GLY A 514 3.48 -25.06 15.49
C GLY A 514 2.42 -24.24 16.21
N LEU A 515 1.96 -23.14 15.60
CA LEU A 515 0.91 -22.26 16.12
C LEU A 515 -0.51 -22.85 15.95
N GLU A 516 -0.76 -23.73 14.98
CA GLU A 516 -2.04 -24.45 14.83
C GLU A 516 -2.48 -25.23 16.09
N SER A 517 -1.55 -25.55 16.99
CA SER A 517 -1.80 -26.15 18.31
C SER A 517 -2.75 -25.34 19.23
N GLY A 518 -2.94 -24.05 18.95
CA GLY A 518 -3.73 -23.13 19.76
C GLY A 518 -3.13 -22.83 21.14
N LEU A 519 -3.78 -21.96 21.92
CA LEU A 519 -3.34 -21.63 23.27
C LEU A 519 -4.20 -22.32 24.34
N ARG A 520 -3.58 -23.21 25.14
CA ARG A 520 -4.25 -23.88 26.26
C ARG A 520 -4.58 -22.90 27.40
N ASN A 521 -5.70 -23.13 28.08
CA ASN A 521 -6.12 -22.32 29.23
C ASN A 521 -5.18 -22.44 30.45
N ASP A 522 -4.42 -23.54 30.54
CA ASP A 522 -3.43 -23.83 31.59
C ASP A 522 -1.97 -23.62 31.11
N ALA A 523 -1.76 -22.92 30.00
CA ALA A 523 -0.42 -22.63 29.48
C ALA A 523 0.38 -21.73 30.46
N PRO A 524 1.59 -22.14 30.89
CA PRO A 524 2.42 -21.34 31.79
C PRO A 524 2.99 -20.12 31.07
N ASP A 525 3.25 -19.05 31.82
CA ASP A 525 3.68 -17.74 31.33
C ASP A 525 4.85 -17.80 30.32
N ALA A 526 5.85 -18.65 30.57
CA ALA A 526 6.98 -18.87 29.67
C ALA A 526 6.58 -19.47 28.31
N ALA A 527 5.56 -20.33 28.26
CA ALA A 527 5.02 -20.86 27.01
C ALA A 527 4.20 -19.80 26.25
N ILE A 528 3.50 -18.91 26.95
CA ILE A 528 2.82 -17.77 26.32
C ILE A 528 3.86 -16.80 25.72
N ALA A 529 4.96 -16.52 26.44
CA ALA A 529 6.05 -15.66 25.96
C ALA A 529 6.80 -16.29 24.77
N MET A 530 7.04 -17.61 24.78
CA MET A 530 7.58 -18.31 23.62
C MET A 530 6.61 -18.25 22.43
N ARG A 531 5.30 -18.34 22.66
CA ARG A 531 4.29 -18.18 21.60
C ARG A 531 4.26 -16.76 21.02
N GLN A 532 4.52 -15.73 21.81
CA GLN A 532 4.73 -14.36 21.31
C GLN A 532 5.92 -14.31 20.34
N LYS A 533 7.09 -14.88 20.71
CA LYS A 533 8.26 -14.97 19.81
C LYS A 533 7.90 -15.70 18.50
N TRP A 534 7.28 -16.88 18.57
CA TRP A 534 6.89 -17.64 17.37
C TRP A 534 5.98 -16.85 16.44
N ARG A 535 5.00 -16.11 17.00
CA ARG A 535 4.10 -15.26 16.21
C ARG A 535 4.83 -14.07 15.57
N LEU A 536 5.78 -13.45 16.27
CA LEU A 536 6.60 -12.36 15.73
C LEU A 536 7.50 -12.86 14.59
N CYS A 537 8.17 -14.00 14.75
CA CYS A 537 8.92 -14.65 13.67
C CYS A 537 8.04 -14.97 12.46
N GLU A 538 6.80 -15.43 12.69
CA GLU A 538 5.85 -15.79 11.65
C GLU A 538 5.38 -14.58 10.82
N ILE A 539 5.20 -13.43 11.47
CA ILE A 539 4.89 -12.14 10.82
C ILE A 539 6.14 -11.55 10.14
N GLY A 540 7.30 -11.52 10.80
CA GLY A 540 8.54 -11.01 10.21
C GLY A 540 9.02 -11.80 8.98
N LEU A 541 8.65 -13.09 8.87
CA LEU A 541 8.83 -13.87 7.65
C LEU A 541 7.86 -13.43 6.54
N GLU A 542 6.62 -13.03 6.84
CA GLU A 542 5.69 -12.43 5.87
C GLU A 542 6.24 -11.07 5.37
N ASP A 543 6.71 -10.22 6.28
CA ASP A 543 7.29 -8.91 5.94
C ASP A 543 8.56 -9.07 5.06
N TYR A 544 9.42 -10.04 5.35
CA TYR A 544 10.58 -10.32 4.49
C TYR A 544 10.19 -11.01 3.17
N ALA A 545 9.10 -11.79 3.13
CA ALA A 545 8.58 -12.33 1.87
C ALA A 545 8.09 -11.22 0.93
N PHE A 546 7.52 -10.13 1.45
CA PHE A 546 7.20 -8.93 0.65
C PHE A 546 8.47 -8.35 -0.01
N VAL A 547 9.57 -8.19 0.74
CA VAL A 547 10.85 -7.68 0.21
C VAL A 547 11.42 -8.60 -0.88
N LEU A 548 11.43 -9.92 -0.65
CA LEU A 548 11.93 -10.88 -1.64
C LEU A 548 11.04 -10.93 -2.90
N LEU A 549 9.71 -10.88 -2.76
CA LEU A 549 8.79 -10.85 -3.90
C LEU A 549 8.89 -9.54 -4.69
N SER A 550 9.06 -8.39 -4.02
CA SER A 550 9.31 -7.12 -4.70
C SER A 550 10.59 -7.17 -5.55
N ARG A 551 11.71 -7.60 -4.94
CA ARG A 551 12.98 -7.84 -5.64
C ARG A 551 12.82 -8.80 -6.82
N PHE A 552 12.01 -9.86 -6.65
CA PHE A 552 11.76 -10.85 -7.70
C PHE A 552 10.99 -10.27 -8.89
N VAL A 553 9.89 -9.53 -8.64
CA VAL A 553 9.10 -8.90 -9.71
C VAL A 553 9.96 -7.91 -10.50
N ASN A 554 10.70 -7.04 -9.80
CA ASN A 554 11.54 -6.04 -10.46
C ASN A 554 12.68 -6.70 -11.27
N ALA A 555 13.22 -7.84 -10.82
CA ALA A 555 14.21 -8.64 -11.56
C ALA A 555 13.61 -9.46 -12.73
N VAL A 556 12.29 -9.64 -12.79
CA VAL A 556 11.58 -10.15 -13.98
C VAL A 556 11.30 -9.01 -14.97
N GLU A 557 10.89 -7.83 -14.48
CA GLU A 557 10.65 -6.63 -15.28
C GLU A 557 11.93 -6.18 -16.01
N ALA A 558 13.07 -6.12 -15.31
CA ALA A 558 14.38 -5.80 -15.88
C ALA A 558 14.80 -6.70 -17.07
N ARG A 559 14.25 -7.92 -17.18
CA ARG A 559 14.52 -8.87 -18.26
C ARG A 559 13.57 -8.75 -19.45
N GLY A 560 12.90 -7.60 -19.60
CA GLY A 560 11.85 -7.39 -20.60
C GLY A 560 10.48 -7.94 -20.19
N GLY A 561 10.31 -8.25 -18.89
CA GLY A 561 9.04 -8.59 -18.25
C GLY A 561 8.11 -9.48 -19.08
N ALA A 562 6.91 -8.97 -19.34
CA ALA A 562 5.84 -9.70 -19.99
C ALA A 562 6.02 -9.89 -21.52
N ASP A 563 6.93 -9.17 -22.18
CA ASP A 563 7.24 -9.40 -23.60
C ASP A 563 8.21 -10.57 -23.74
N SER A 564 9.33 -10.50 -23.02
CA SER A 564 10.34 -11.56 -22.92
C SER A 564 9.75 -12.92 -22.52
N LEU A 565 8.81 -12.94 -21.56
CA LEU A 565 8.09 -14.16 -21.18
C LEU A 565 7.24 -14.74 -22.33
N ALA A 566 6.58 -13.90 -23.14
CA ALA A 566 5.76 -14.36 -24.27
C ALA A 566 6.60 -14.85 -25.46
N GLU A 567 7.71 -14.16 -25.77
CA GLU A 567 8.65 -14.56 -26.83
C GLU A 567 9.29 -15.92 -26.56
N ASN A 568 9.70 -16.19 -25.32
CA ASN A 568 10.24 -17.49 -24.92
C ASN A 568 9.26 -18.65 -25.19
N VAL A 569 7.95 -18.45 -24.98
CA VAL A 569 6.94 -19.48 -25.28
C VAL A 569 6.77 -19.69 -26.78
N ALA A 570 6.91 -18.65 -27.61
CA ALA A 570 6.95 -18.79 -29.07
C ALA A 570 8.17 -19.62 -29.54
N GLN A 571 9.28 -19.57 -28.80
CA GLN A 571 10.47 -20.42 -29.00
C GLN A 571 10.34 -21.83 -28.37
N LYS A 572 9.13 -22.25 -27.98
CA LYS A 572 8.82 -23.48 -27.21
C LYS A 572 9.51 -23.58 -25.83
N ASN A 573 10.12 -22.51 -25.33
CA ASN A 573 10.84 -22.51 -24.05
C ASN A 573 9.94 -22.06 -22.88
N VAL A 574 9.32 -23.02 -22.19
CA VAL A 574 8.52 -22.77 -20.98
C VAL A 574 9.38 -22.53 -19.73
N SER A 575 10.69 -22.82 -19.78
CA SER A 575 11.51 -22.83 -18.56
C SER A 575 11.62 -21.46 -17.87
N SER A 576 11.51 -20.37 -18.64
CA SER A 576 11.45 -19.00 -18.12
C SER A 576 10.21 -18.72 -17.25
N TRP A 577 9.12 -19.48 -17.40
CA TRP A 577 7.91 -19.36 -16.59
C TRP A 577 7.97 -20.17 -15.29
N ASN A 578 8.93 -21.10 -15.15
CA ASN A 578 9.05 -21.93 -13.95
C ASN A 578 9.23 -21.10 -12.69
N ASP A 579 10.10 -20.09 -12.72
CA ASP A 579 10.40 -19.29 -11.54
C ASP A 579 9.29 -18.27 -11.23
N PRO A 580 8.72 -17.52 -12.19
CA PRO A 580 7.56 -16.66 -11.92
C PRO A 580 6.31 -17.41 -11.42
N ILE A 581 5.98 -18.58 -12.00
CA ILE A 581 4.88 -19.42 -11.48
C ILE A 581 5.22 -19.97 -10.08
N GLY A 582 6.50 -20.27 -9.82
CA GLY A 582 6.98 -20.68 -8.50
C GLY A 582 6.84 -19.59 -7.43
N ALA A 583 7.29 -18.38 -7.76
CA ALA A 583 7.19 -17.20 -6.90
C ALA A 583 5.73 -16.79 -6.65
N LEU A 584 4.87 -16.84 -7.67
CA LEU A 584 3.44 -16.60 -7.49
C LEU A 584 2.79 -17.66 -6.59
N ASN A 585 3.09 -18.95 -6.79
CA ASN A 585 2.62 -20.00 -5.89
C ASN A 585 3.07 -19.75 -4.44
N VAL A 586 4.33 -19.37 -4.22
CA VAL A 586 4.80 -19.01 -2.86
C VAL A 586 4.02 -17.81 -2.31
N GLY A 587 3.83 -16.74 -3.09
CA GLY A 587 3.06 -15.58 -2.68
C GLY A 587 1.60 -15.91 -2.30
N ILE A 588 0.92 -16.76 -3.09
CA ILE A 588 -0.42 -17.25 -2.78
C ILE A 588 -0.42 -18.13 -1.51
N GLN A 589 0.60 -18.96 -1.31
CA GLN A 589 0.78 -19.73 -0.07
C GLN A 589 1.03 -18.81 1.15
N GLN A 590 1.78 -17.71 1.00
CA GLN A 590 1.99 -16.73 2.07
C GLN A 590 0.68 -16.11 2.53
N LEU A 591 -0.26 -15.79 1.62
CA LEU A 591 -1.62 -15.31 1.99
C LEU A 591 -2.41 -16.39 2.77
N GLY A 592 -2.33 -17.65 2.33
CA GLY A 592 -2.94 -18.78 3.04
C GLY A 592 -2.38 -19.00 4.44
N LEU A 593 -1.05 -18.86 4.62
CA LEU A 593 -0.37 -18.93 5.91
C LEU A 593 -0.75 -17.77 6.85
N SER A 594 -1.11 -16.61 6.30
CA SER A 594 -1.68 -15.48 7.04
C SER A 594 -3.17 -15.67 7.41
N GLY A 595 -3.75 -16.83 7.08
CA GLY A 595 -5.14 -17.20 7.37
C GLY A 595 -6.15 -16.74 6.32
N TRP A 596 -5.72 -16.12 5.21
CA TRP A 596 -6.65 -15.73 4.14
C TRP A 596 -7.04 -16.93 3.28
N LYS A 597 -8.32 -17.32 3.34
CA LYS A 597 -8.95 -18.39 2.54
C LYS A 597 -8.01 -19.60 2.25
N PRO A 598 -7.45 -20.27 3.27
CA PRO A 598 -6.29 -21.17 3.10
C PRO A 598 -6.52 -22.34 2.13
N GLU A 599 -7.73 -22.92 2.07
CA GLU A 599 -8.05 -23.98 1.10
C GLU A 599 -8.14 -23.47 -0.35
N GLU A 600 -8.52 -22.20 -0.57
CA GLU A 600 -8.53 -21.57 -1.90
C GLU A 600 -7.10 -21.25 -2.35
N CYS A 601 -6.27 -20.67 -1.47
CA CYS A 601 -4.84 -20.48 -1.71
C CYS A 601 -4.14 -21.80 -2.10
N LYS A 602 -4.49 -22.88 -1.41
CA LYS A 602 -3.99 -24.25 -1.63
C LYS A 602 -4.51 -24.86 -2.94
N ALA A 603 -5.76 -24.61 -3.33
CA ALA A 603 -6.30 -25.02 -4.63
C ALA A 603 -5.57 -24.31 -5.79
N VAL A 604 -5.48 -22.98 -5.72
CA VAL A 604 -4.76 -22.14 -6.70
C VAL A 604 -3.29 -22.53 -6.81
N GLY A 605 -2.61 -22.75 -5.68
CA GLY A 605 -1.21 -23.21 -5.67
C GLY A 605 -1.02 -24.58 -6.33
N ASN A 606 -1.93 -25.53 -6.09
CA ASN A 606 -1.91 -26.84 -6.76
C ASN A 606 -2.13 -26.72 -8.28
N GLU A 607 -3.01 -25.81 -8.73
CA GLU A 607 -3.24 -25.52 -10.14
C GLU A 607 -1.99 -24.90 -10.80
N LEU A 608 -1.38 -23.88 -10.19
CA LEU A 608 -0.11 -23.28 -10.65
C LEU A 608 1.01 -24.33 -10.76
N LEU A 609 1.17 -25.19 -9.74
CA LEU A 609 2.16 -26.27 -9.76
C LEU A 609 1.84 -27.37 -10.78
N SER A 610 0.57 -27.57 -11.15
CA SER A 610 0.16 -28.46 -12.23
C SER A 610 0.60 -27.90 -13.59
N TRP A 611 0.31 -26.63 -13.87
CA TRP A 611 0.71 -25.97 -15.13
C TRP A 611 2.23 -25.86 -15.30
N LYS A 612 2.96 -25.63 -14.20
CA LYS A 612 4.44 -25.70 -14.13
C LYS A 612 4.98 -27.10 -14.48
N LYS A 613 4.32 -28.18 -14.04
CA LYS A 613 4.76 -29.56 -14.29
C LYS A 613 4.37 -30.09 -15.67
N ARG A 614 3.22 -29.67 -16.22
CA ARG A 614 2.68 -30.17 -17.49
C ARG A 614 3.48 -29.70 -18.71
N GLY A 615 3.98 -28.46 -18.67
CA GLY A 615 4.67 -27.85 -19.80
C GLY A 615 3.77 -27.69 -21.04
N LEU A 616 4.40 -27.52 -22.21
CA LEU A 616 3.73 -27.50 -23.51
C LEU A 616 3.65 -28.91 -24.11
N SER A 617 2.47 -29.29 -24.61
CA SER A 617 2.35 -30.28 -25.68
C SER A 617 2.30 -29.57 -27.04
N GLU A 618 2.49 -30.32 -28.13
CA GLU A 618 2.37 -29.75 -29.49
C GLU A 618 0.92 -29.54 -29.91
N THR A 619 0.00 -30.38 -29.43
CA THR A 619 -1.47 -30.20 -29.51
C THR A 619 -2.13 -30.66 -28.23
N GLU A 620 -3.35 -30.19 -27.96
CA GLU A 620 -4.29 -30.88 -27.07
C GLU A 620 -5.63 -31.05 -27.80
N GLY A 621 -5.91 -32.28 -28.25
CA GLY A 621 -7.06 -32.54 -29.12
C GLY A 621 -6.84 -31.96 -30.52
N SER A 622 -7.75 -31.08 -30.97
CA SER A 622 -7.69 -30.40 -32.27
C SER A 622 -7.05 -29.02 -32.24
N GLU A 623 -6.63 -28.54 -31.08
CA GLU A 623 -6.12 -27.17 -30.88
C GLU A 623 -4.62 -27.16 -30.53
N ASP A 624 -4.00 -26.00 -30.74
CA ASP A 624 -2.61 -25.72 -30.37
C ASP A 624 -2.40 -25.86 -28.86
N GLY A 625 -1.43 -26.69 -28.48
CA GLY A 625 -1.09 -26.95 -27.07
C GLY A 625 -0.59 -25.72 -26.33
N LYS A 626 0.03 -24.74 -27.03
CA LYS A 626 0.41 -23.45 -26.46
C LYS A 626 -0.80 -22.62 -26.08
N THR A 627 -1.76 -22.48 -26.98
CA THR A 627 -3.00 -21.73 -26.75
C THR A 627 -3.79 -22.34 -25.59
N ILE A 628 -3.96 -23.66 -25.55
CA ILE A 628 -4.65 -24.35 -24.44
C ILE A 628 -3.89 -24.23 -23.11
N TRP A 629 -2.56 -24.37 -23.09
CA TRP A 629 -1.76 -24.17 -21.87
C TRP A 629 -1.91 -22.73 -21.34
N ALA A 630 -1.80 -21.74 -22.23
CA ALA A 630 -1.91 -20.33 -21.88
C ALA A 630 -3.32 -19.96 -21.36
N LEU A 631 -4.39 -20.45 -22.00
CA LEU A 631 -5.77 -20.21 -21.54
C LEU A 631 -6.04 -20.80 -20.14
N ARG A 632 -5.53 -22.00 -19.85
CA ARG A 632 -5.66 -22.60 -18.50
C ARG A 632 -4.84 -21.84 -17.46
N LEU A 633 -3.63 -21.41 -17.81
CA LEU A 633 -2.83 -20.56 -16.93
C LEU A 633 -3.54 -19.23 -16.66
N LYS A 634 -4.10 -18.56 -17.70
CA LYS A 634 -4.90 -17.33 -17.55
C LYS A 634 -6.01 -17.51 -16.52
N ALA A 635 -6.83 -18.56 -16.63
CA ALA A 635 -7.92 -18.82 -15.69
C ALA A 635 -7.45 -18.96 -14.22
N THR A 636 -6.30 -19.61 -13.98
CA THR A 636 -5.69 -19.70 -12.64
C THR A 636 -5.08 -18.36 -12.18
N LEU A 637 -4.54 -17.54 -13.10
CA LEU A 637 -4.03 -16.20 -12.80
C LEU A 637 -5.17 -15.21 -12.48
N ASP A 638 -6.28 -15.21 -13.22
CA ASP A 638 -7.45 -14.37 -12.91
C ASP A 638 -8.17 -14.80 -11.63
N ARG A 639 -8.06 -16.08 -11.24
CA ARG A 639 -8.45 -16.55 -9.89
C ARG A 639 -7.49 -16.04 -8.82
N SER A 640 -6.19 -16.00 -9.11
CA SER A 640 -5.15 -15.44 -8.21
C SER A 640 -5.34 -13.93 -8.00
N ARG A 641 -5.64 -13.17 -9.08
CA ARG A 641 -5.94 -11.73 -9.03
C ARG A 641 -7.16 -11.44 -8.14
N ARG A 642 -8.31 -12.09 -8.41
CA ARG A 642 -9.52 -11.95 -7.59
C ARG A 642 -9.29 -12.24 -6.11
N LEU A 643 -8.51 -13.27 -5.78
CA LEU A 643 -8.15 -13.60 -4.39
C LEU A 643 -7.39 -12.48 -3.67
N THR A 644 -6.59 -11.67 -4.40
CA THR A 644 -5.91 -10.47 -3.87
C THR A 644 -6.78 -9.22 -3.84
N GLU A 645 -7.71 -9.09 -4.79
CA GLU A 645 -8.72 -8.02 -4.82
C GLU A 645 -9.67 -8.14 -3.63
N GLU A 646 -10.22 -9.33 -3.38
CA GLU A 646 -11.11 -9.61 -2.23
C GLU A 646 -10.43 -9.32 -0.87
N TYR A 647 -9.12 -9.61 -0.74
CA TYR A 647 -8.35 -9.28 0.46
C TYR A 647 -8.30 -7.76 0.66
N SER A 648 -8.00 -7.02 -0.41
CA SER A 648 -7.86 -5.56 -0.40
C SER A 648 -9.20 -4.87 -0.14
N GLU A 649 -10.27 -5.34 -0.80
CA GLU A 649 -11.65 -4.90 -0.59
C GLU A 649 -12.13 -5.21 0.84
N THR A 650 -11.72 -6.33 1.42
CA THR A 650 -11.99 -6.65 2.83
C THR A 650 -11.32 -5.66 3.79
N LEU A 651 -10.06 -5.27 3.57
CA LEU A 651 -9.41 -4.23 4.39
C LEU A 651 -10.07 -2.86 4.23
N LEU A 652 -10.53 -2.52 3.02
CA LEU A 652 -11.30 -1.30 2.72
C LEU A 652 -12.71 -1.28 3.33
N GLN A 653 -13.30 -2.44 3.68
CA GLN A 653 -14.54 -2.52 4.45
C GLN A 653 -14.29 -2.37 5.97
N ILE A 654 -13.16 -2.88 6.47
CA ILE A 654 -12.81 -2.87 7.89
C ILE A 654 -12.39 -1.47 8.36
N PHE A 655 -11.37 -0.88 7.75
CA PHE A 655 -10.60 0.21 8.37
C PHE A 655 -11.12 1.65 8.11
N PRO A 656 -11.42 2.10 6.88
CA PRO A 656 -11.53 3.53 6.56
C PRO A 656 -12.48 4.34 7.46
N GLU A 657 -13.71 3.88 7.67
CA GLU A 657 -14.69 4.53 8.57
C GLU A 657 -14.18 4.61 10.02
N LYS A 658 -13.61 3.53 10.53
CA LYS A 658 -13.19 3.39 11.93
C LYS A 658 -11.95 4.25 12.20
N VAL A 659 -11.05 4.31 11.21
CA VAL A 659 -9.88 5.20 11.15
C VAL A 659 -10.31 6.66 11.06
N GLN A 660 -11.32 7.00 10.26
CA GLN A 660 -11.85 8.36 10.17
C GLN A 660 -12.48 8.82 11.51
N ILE A 661 -13.26 7.95 12.15
CA ILE A 661 -13.86 8.20 13.47
C ILE A 661 -12.79 8.46 14.53
N LEU A 662 -11.84 7.54 14.74
CA LEU A 662 -10.78 7.75 15.74
C LEU A 662 -9.84 8.90 15.37
N GLY A 663 -9.52 9.06 14.09
CA GLY A 663 -8.58 10.07 13.59
C GLY A 663 -9.05 11.49 13.89
N LYS A 664 -10.32 11.80 13.57
CA LYS A 664 -10.98 13.05 13.96
C LYS A 664 -10.99 13.22 15.49
N SER A 665 -11.36 12.17 16.21
CA SER A 665 -11.57 12.21 17.67
C SER A 665 -10.30 12.41 18.48
N LEU A 666 -9.17 11.88 18.00
CA LEU A 666 -7.84 11.96 18.63
C LEU A 666 -6.94 13.02 17.98
N ALA A 667 -7.47 13.84 17.07
CA ALA A 667 -6.74 14.86 16.32
C ALA A 667 -5.47 14.34 15.61
N ILE A 668 -5.60 13.20 14.91
CA ILE A 668 -4.57 12.64 14.03
C ILE A 668 -4.57 13.42 12.70
N PRO A 669 -3.39 13.68 12.08
CA PRO A 669 -3.31 14.36 10.79
C PRO A 669 -4.15 13.70 9.68
N GLU A 670 -4.92 14.52 8.95
CA GLU A 670 -5.89 14.04 7.95
C GLU A 670 -5.25 13.24 6.80
N ASN A 671 -4.02 13.57 6.43
CA ASN A 671 -3.24 12.79 5.46
C ASN A 671 -3.01 11.36 5.96
N SER A 672 -2.55 11.17 7.21
CA SER A 672 -2.35 9.86 7.83
C SER A 672 -3.66 9.08 7.99
N VAL A 673 -4.76 9.77 8.27
CA VAL A 673 -6.11 9.16 8.34
C VAL A 673 -6.55 8.66 6.95
N ARG A 674 -6.35 9.48 5.91
CA ARG A 674 -6.78 9.18 4.53
C ARG A 674 -5.99 8.03 3.91
N THR A 675 -4.68 7.93 4.14
CA THR A 675 -3.82 6.91 3.51
C THR A 675 -3.66 5.63 4.32
N PHE A 676 -4.13 5.57 5.59
CA PHE A 676 -3.90 4.44 6.51
C PHE A 676 -4.15 3.06 5.86
N THR A 677 -5.37 2.81 5.39
CA THR A 677 -5.77 1.50 4.85
C THR A 677 -5.02 1.16 3.57
N GLU A 678 -4.70 2.19 2.77
CA GLU A 678 -3.98 2.04 1.51
C GLU A 678 -2.50 1.67 1.76
N ALA A 679 -1.86 2.30 2.76
CA ALA A 679 -0.51 1.95 3.20
C ALA A 679 -0.46 0.54 3.80
N GLU A 680 -1.45 0.16 4.61
CA GLU A 680 -1.58 -1.18 5.20
C GLU A 680 -1.89 -2.29 4.15
N ILE A 681 -2.33 -1.92 2.94
CA ILE A 681 -2.41 -2.80 1.76
C ILE A 681 -1.07 -2.79 0.99
N ARG A 682 -0.51 -1.62 0.69
CA ARG A 682 0.74 -1.45 -0.09
C ARG A 682 1.97 -2.08 0.59
N ALA A 683 1.99 -2.16 1.92
CA ALA A 683 3.04 -2.84 2.67
C ALA A 683 2.85 -4.36 2.79
N GLY A 684 1.68 -4.90 2.42
CA GLY A 684 1.37 -6.33 2.57
C GLY A 684 1.81 -7.16 1.37
N VAL A 685 2.13 -8.44 1.60
CA VAL A 685 2.48 -9.43 0.55
C VAL A 685 1.45 -9.47 -0.59
N VAL A 686 0.16 -9.24 -0.27
CA VAL A 686 -0.95 -9.12 -1.23
C VAL A 686 -0.63 -8.20 -2.42
N PHE A 687 0.08 -7.08 -2.19
CA PHE A 687 0.42 -6.12 -3.23
C PHE A 687 1.41 -6.70 -4.25
N GLN A 688 2.43 -7.42 -3.77
CA GLN A 688 3.43 -8.06 -4.65
C GLN A 688 2.84 -9.28 -5.38
N VAL A 689 1.91 -10.02 -4.73
CA VAL A 689 1.16 -11.11 -5.37
C VAL A 689 0.29 -10.57 -6.51
N SER A 690 -0.40 -9.45 -6.29
CA SER A 690 -1.20 -8.78 -7.32
C SER A 690 -0.32 -8.27 -8.47
N LYS A 691 0.79 -7.55 -8.17
CA LYS A 691 1.75 -7.08 -9.20
C LYS A 691 2.28 -8.23 -10.06
N LEU A 692 2.68 -9.35 -9.44
CA LEU A 692 3.16 -10.54 -10.16
C LEU A 692 2.06 -11.24 -10.97
N ALA A 693 0.84 -11.35 -10.44
CA ALA A 693 -0.29 -11.92 -11.16
C ALA A 693 -0.65 -11.09 -12.41
N THR A 694 -0.67 -9.76 -12.30
CA THR A 694 -0.93 -8.84 -13.42
C THR A 694 0.17 -8.90 -14.49
N LEU A 695 1.45 -8.93 -14.09
CA LEU A 695 2.57 -9.14 -15.02
C LEU A 695 2.41 -10.45 -15.82
N LEU A 696 2.05 -11.53 -15.12
CA LEU A 696 1.85 -12.83 -15.76
C LEU A 696 0.60 -12.87 -16.64
N LEU A 697 -0.51 -12.22 -16.25
CA LEU A 697 -1.70 -12.05 -17.12
C LEU A 697 -1.34 -11.32 -18.42
N LYS A 698 -0.60 -10.22 -18.34
CA LYS A 698 -0.10 -9.45 -19.50
C LYS A 698 0.76 -10.33 -20.42
N ALA A 699 1.66 -11.13 -19.84
CA ALA A 699 2.47 -12.09 -20.58
C ALA A 699 1.62 -13.22 -21.23
N THR A 700 0.57 -13.70 -20.55
CA THR A 700 -0.31 -14.75 -21.07
C THR A 700 -1.21 -14.23 -22.19
N ARG A 701 -1.76 -13.01 -22.10
CA ARG A 701 -2.50 -12.36 -23.20
C ARG A 701 -1.64 -12.26 -24.46
N ARG A 702 -0.41 -11.74 -24.32
CA ARG A 702 0.60 -11.65 -25.39
C ARG A 702 0.98 -13.02 -25.97
N THR A 703 1.10 -14.04 -25.11
CA THR A 703 1.36 -15.43 -25.53
C THR A 703 0.27 -15.99 -26.43
N ILE A 704 -1.00 -15.66 -26.17
CA ILE A 704 -2.17 -16.07 -26.97
C ILE A 704 -2.34 -15.20 -28.23
N GLY A 705 -1.82 -13.97 -28.22
CA GLY A 705 -2.15 -12.95 -29.20
C GLY A 705 -3.51 -12.29 -28.95
N SER A 706 -4.03 -12.37 -27.72
CA SER A 706 -5.28 -11.70 -27.33
C SER A 706 -5.07 -10.19 -27.23
N SER A 707 -6.08 -9.43 -27.66
CA SER A 707 -6.08 -7.95 -27.65
C SER A 707 -6.55 -7.33 -26.33
N GLY A 708 -6.84 -8.15 -25.30
CA GLY A 708 -7.43 -7.68 -24.03
C GLY A 708 -8.94 -7.43 -24.10
N TRP A 709 -9.59 -7.85 -25.20
CA TRP A 709 -11.03 -7.72 -25.44
C TRP A 709 -11.66 -9.08 -25.74
N ASP A 710 -12.90 -9.28 -25.25
CA ASP A 710 -13.81 -10.32 -25.74
C ASP A 710 -15.17 -9.70 -26.16
N VAL A 711 -15.86 -10.35 -27.09
CA VAL A 711 -17.02 -9.81 -27.82
C VAL A 711 -18.26 -10.70 -27.61
N LEU A 712 -19.03 -10.36 -26.57
CA LEU A 712 -20.28 -11.05 -26.22
C LEU A 712 -21.38 -10.81 -27.26
N VAL A 713 -21.47 -9.58 -27.79
CA VAL A 713 -22.43 -9.17 -28.83
C VAL A 713 -21.71 -8.22 -29.80
N PRO A 714 -21.34 -8.66 -31.02
CA PRO A 714 -20.68 -7.81 -32.00
C PRO A 714 -21.64 -6.79 -32.62
N GLY A 715 -21.11 -5.66 -33.09
CA GLY A 715 -21.87 -4.60 -33.74
C GLY A 715 -21.13 -3.26 -33.78
N ASP A 716 -21.89 -2.19 -34.04
CA ASP A 716 -21.42 -0.81 -34.15
C ASP A 716 -22.32 0.07 -33.27
N ALA A 717 -21.75 0.60 -32.18
CA ALA A 717 -22.45 1.46 -31.24
C ALA A 717 -21.83 2.87 -31.23
N PHE A 718 -22.67 3.87 -31.08
CA PHE A 718 -22.28 5.26 -30.89
C PHE A 718 -22.99 5.84 -29.67
N GLY A 719 -22.28 6.60 -28.83
CA GLY A 719 -22.88 7.24 -27.66
C GLY A 719 -21.88 7.99 -26.80
N GLN A 720 -22.38 8.72 -25.81
CA GLN A 720 -21.54 9.30 -24.75
C GLN A 720 -21.02 8.17 -23.85
N LEU A 721 -19.72 8.17 -23.56
CA LEU A 721 -19.10 7.16 -22.70
C LEU A 721 -19.30 7.51 -21.21
N ILE A 722 -20.05 6.70 -20.48
CA ILE A 722 -20.42 6.95 -19.07
C ILE A 722 -19.99 5.75 -18.21
N GLN A 723 -19.20 6.00 -17.16
CA GLN A 723 -18.80 4.94 -16.21
C GLN A 723 -19.84 4.77 -15.10
N VAL A 724 -20.18 3.53 -14.78
CA VAL A 724 -21.02 3.12 -13.65
C VAL A 724 -20.35 1.95 -12.93
N ASP A 725 -20.57 1.80 -11.63
CA ASP A 725 -19.98 0.68 -10.89
C ASP A 725 -20.67 -0.65 -11.23
N ARG A 726 -22.00 -0.62 -11.30
CA ARG A 726 -22.88 -1.76 -11.63
C ARG A 726 -24.08 -1.33 -12.47
N ILE A 727 -24.68 -2.28 -13.20
CA ILE A 727 -25.92 -2.05 -13.95
C ILE A 727 -27.12 -2.17 -12.99
N VAL A 728 -27.55 -1.04 -12.42
CA VAL A 728 -28.75 -0.98 -11.55
C VAL A 728 -29.68 0.16 -11.97
N PRO A 729 -31.00 0.09 -11.67
CA PRO A 729 -31.95 1.12 -12.07
C PRO A 729 -31.60 2.52 -11.56
N GLY A 730 -31.56 3.48 -12.48
CA GLY A 730 -31.37 4.90 -12.16
C GLY A 730 -29.91 5.38 -12.04
N THR A 731 -28.91 4.61 -12.49
CA THR A 731 -27.51 5.07 -12.53
C THR A 731 -27.22 6.12 -13.59
N LEU A 732 -28.00 6.20 -14.67
CA LEU A 732 -27.83 7.24 -15.68
C LEU A 732 -28.27 8.62 -15.14
N PRO A 733 -27.43 9.67 -15.24
CA PRO A 733 -27.82 11.01 -14.83
C PRO A 733 -28.92 11.54 -15.74
N SER A 734 -29.87 12.33 -15.20
CA SER A 734 -31.04 12.82 -15.94
C SER A 734 -30.74 13.75 -17.13
N SER A 735 -29.47 14.13 -17.31
CA SER A 735 -28.96 14.86 -18.48
C SER A 735 -28.58 13.97 -19.67
N ALA A 736 -28.43 12.65 -19.47
CA ALA A 736 -28.03 11.71 -20.51
C ALA A 736 -29.22 11.32 -21.40
N THR A 737 -29.68 12.26 -22.24
CA THR A 737 -30.80 12.03 -23.18
C THR A 737 -30.38 11.54 -24.57
N GLY A 738 -29.07 11.61 -24.89
CA GLY A 738 -28.50 11.01 -26.11
C GLY A 738 -28.27 9.50 -25.97
N PRO A 739 -27.78 8.81 -27.02
CA PRO A 739 -27.36 7.43 -26.89
C PRO A 739 -26.11 7.33 -26.00
N VAL A 740 -26.01 6.27 -25.22
CA VAL A 740 -24.94 6.07 -24.20
C VAL A 740 -24.21 4.74 -24.44
N ILE A 741 -22.89 4.76 -24.26
CA ILE A 741 -22.09 3.54 -24.10
C ILE A 741 -21.66 3.47 -22.63
N LEU A 742 -22.09 2.43 -21.92
CA LEU A 742 -21.75 2.23 -20.52
C LEU A 742 -20.37 1.59 -20.38
N VAL A 743 -19.54 2.15 -19.50
CA VAL A 743 -18.37 1.46 -18.93
C VAL A 743 -18.77 0.93 -17.56
N VAL A 744 -18.72 -0.38 -17.35
CA VAL A 744 -19.21 -1.02 -16.12
C VAL A 744 -18.03 -1.62 -15.35
N ASN A 745 -17.88 -1.31 -14.06
CA ASN A 745 -16.76 -1.86 -13.27
C ASN A 745 -16.95 -3.35 -12.94
N LYS A 746 -18.10 -3.71 -12.37
CA LYS A 746 -18.41 -5.07 -11.89
C LYS A 746 -19.79 -5.51 -12.41
N ALA A 747 -19.95 -6.80 -12.70
CA ALA A 747 -21.25 -7.41 -12.97
C ALA A 747 -21.32 -8.82 -12.36
N ASP A 748 -22.47 -9.16 -11.76
CA ASP A 748 -22.75 -10.51 -11.25
C ASP A 748 -23.16 -11.46 -12.40
N GLY A 749 -23.69 -10.91 -13.50
CA GLY A 749 -24.09 -11.64 -14.70
C GLY A 749 -25.58 -11.96 -14.78
N ASP A 750 -26.37 -11.55 -13.79
CA ASP A 750 -27.84 -11.69 -13.71
C ASP A 750 -28.59 -10.38 -14.04
N GLU A 751 -27.88 -9.26 -14.25
CA GLU A 751 -28.47 -7.96 -14.56
C GLU A 751 -29.17 -7.90 -15.93
N GLU A 752 -30.02 -6.89 -16.13
CA GLU A 752 -30.64 -6.58 -17.44
C GLU A 752 -30.10 -5.24 -17.95
N VAL A 753 -29.61 -5.19 -19.20
CA VAL A 753 -28.88 -4.00 -19.70
C VAL A 753 -29.77 -2.77 -19.73
N THR A 754 -31.02 -2.92 -20.18
CA THR A 754 -32.00 -1.83 -20.24
C THR A 754 -32.44 -1.30 -18.88
N ALA A 755 -32.11 -1.96 -17.76
CA ALA A 755 -32.46 -1.50 -16.42
C ALA A 755 -31.81 -0.15 -16.07
N ALA A 756 -30.58 0.10 -16.55
CA ALA A 756 -29.91 1.39 -16.37
C ALA A 756 -30.49 2.51 -17.27
N GLY A 757 -31.10 2.17 -18.42
CA GLY A 757 -31.85 3.09 -19.28
C GLY A 757 -32.12 2.58 -20.70
N SER A 758 -33.16 3.11 -21.36
CA SER A 758 -33.57 2.70 -22.71
C SER A 758 -32.73 3.27 -23.86
N ASN A 759 -31.71 4.08 -23.55
CA ASN A 759 -30.84 4.78 -24.49
C ASN A 759 -29.42 4.20 -24.58
N ILE A 760 -29.18 3.04 -23.95
CA ILE A 760 -27.88 2.35 -23.99
C ILE A 760 -27.70 1.69 -25.37
N SER A 761 -26.70 2.13 -26.12
CA SER A 761 -26.33 1.59 -27.43
C SER A 761 -25.21 0.56 -27.35
N GLY A 762 -24.38 0.61 -26.31
CA GLY A 762 -23.32 -0.37 -26.05
C GLY A 762 -22.90 -0.47 -24.58
N VAL A 763 -22.21 -1.56 -24.26
CA VAL A 763 -21.64 -1.84 -22.94
C VAL A 763 -20.19 -2.32 -23.09
N VAL A 764 -19.31 -1.78 -22.25
CA VAL A 764 -17.92 -2.18 -22.05
C VAL A 764 -17.77 -2.56 -20.58
N LEU A 765 -17.77 -3.85 -20.27
CA LEU A 765 -17.58 -4.35 -18.91
C LEU A 765 -16.07 -4.56 -18.64
N LEU A 766 -15.57 -3.99 -17.55
CA LEU A 766 -14.15 -4.02 -17.15
C LEU A 766 -13.76 -5.34 -16.43
N GLN A 767 -14.46 -6.42 -16.75
CA GLN A 767 -14.42 -7.72 -16.09
C GLN A 767 -14.75 -8.79 -17.13
N GLU A 768 -14.12 -9.97 -17.06
CA GLU A 768 -14.56 -11.11 -17.88
C GLU A 768 -15.96 -11.59 -17.44
N LEU A 769 -16.77 -11.98 -18.42
CA LEU A 769 -18.13 -12.48 -18.24
C LEU A 769 -18.40 -13.60 -19.25
N PRO A 770 -18.94 -14.77 -18.86
CA PRO A 770 -19.19 -15.85 -19.81
C PRO A 770 -20.19 -15.48 -20.92
N HIS A 771 -19.97 -15.94 -22.16
CA HIS A 771 -20.88 -15.75 -23.30
C HIS A 771 -22.32 -16.29 -23.10
N LEU A 772 -22.52 -17.13 -22.07
CA LEU A 772 -23.79 -17.74 -21.69
C LEU A 772 -24.34 -17.21 -20.34
N SER A 773 -23.76 -16.14 -19.79
CA SER A 773 -24.34 -15.38 -18.67
C SER A 773 -25.73 -14.84 -19.04
N HIS A 774 -26.60 -14.65 -18.05
CA HIS A 774 -27.94 -14.09 -18.29
C HIS A 774 -27.82 -12.68 -18.91
N LEU A 775 -26.97 -11.81 -18.35
CA LEU A 775 -26.65 -10.48 -18.89
C LEU A 775 -26.12 -10.52 -20.33
N GLY A 776 -25.22 -11.44 -20.67
CA GLY A 776 -24.71 -11.61 -22.04
C GLY A 776 -25.78 -12.11 -23.03
N VAL A 777 -26.71 -12.96 -22.57
CA VAL A 777 -27.87 -13.40 -23.35
C VAL A 777 -28.90 -12.26 -23.49
N ARG A 778 -29.11 -11.44 -22.46
CA ARG A 778 -29.99 -10.25 -22.49
C ARG A 778 -29.50 -9.22 -23.49
N ALA A 779 -28.23 -8.81 -23.42
CA ALA A 779 -27.63 -7.89 -24.39
C ALA A 779 -27.85 -8.37 -25.85
N ARG A 780 -27.77 -9.68 -26.10
CA ARG A 780 -28.00 -10.28 -27.42
C ARG A 780 -29.48 -10.26 -27.84
N GLN A 781 -30.42 -10.42 -26.90
CA GLN A 781 -31.87 -10.27 -27.14
C GLN A 781 -32.23 -8.81 -27.44
N GLU A 782 -31.65 -7.88 -26.67
CA GLU A 782 -31.87 -6.43 -26.75
C GLU A 782 -31.09 -5.76 -27.89
N LYS A 783 -30.13 -6.48 -28.48
CA LYS A 783 -29.22 -6.04 -29.56
C LYS A 783 -28.28 -4.89 -29.17
N VAL A 784 -27.93 -4.80 -27.89
CA VAL A 784 -26.92 -3.87 -27.38
C VAL A 784 -25.54 -4.46 -27.67
N VAL A 785 -24.64 -3.65 -28.25
CA VAL A 785 -23.26 -4.08 -28.52
C VAL A 785 -22.55 -4.28 -27.19
N PHE A 786 -22.00 -5.47 -26.94
CA PHE A 786 -21.47 -5.81 -25.63
C PHE A 786 -20.10 -6.47 -25.78
N VAL A 787 -19.11 -5.83 -25.16
CA VAL A 787 -17.73 -6.29 -25.07
C VAL A 787 -17.27 -6.29 -23.62
N THR A 788 -16.32 -7.16 -23.31
CA THR A 788 -15.55 -7.13 -22.07
C THR A 788 -14.13 -6.67 -22.37
N CYS A 789 -13.48 -6.01 -21.42
CA CYS A 789 -12.07 -5.67 -21.49
C CYS A 789 -11.42 -5.98 -20.14
N ASP A 790 -10.40 -6.85 -20.15
CA ASP A 790 -9.74 -7.34 -18.93
C ASP A 790 -8.32 -6.78 -18.73
N ASP A 791 -7.88 -5.92 -19.66
CA ASP A 791 -6.50 -5.43 -19.80
C ASP A 791 -6.35 -3.99 -19.32
N ASP A 792 -5.69 -3.80 -18.18
CA ASP A 792 -5.65 -2.53 -17.43
C ASP A 792 -5.06 -1.35 -18.23
N ASP A 793 -4.15 -1.61 -19.18
CA ASP A 793 -3.67 -0.64 -20.16
C ASP A 793 -4.84 -0.08 -20.99
N LYS A 794 -5.68 -0.96 -21.55
CA LYS A 794 -6.86 -0.60 -22.36
C LYS A 794 -7.96 0.01 -21.49
N VAL A 795 -8.13 -0.45 -20.25
CA VAL A 795 -9.04 0.18 -19.28
C VAL A 795 -8.62 1.64 -18.99
N SER A 796 -7.31 1.93 -19.02
CA SER A 796 -6.79 3.29 -18.87
C SER A 796 -7.08 4.15 -20.11
N ASP A 797 -6.84 3.62 -21.33
CA ASP A 797 -7.27 4.29 -22.59
C ASP A 797 -8.77 4.64 -22.58
N ILE A 798 -9.61 3.72 -22.09
CA ILE A 798 -11.07 3.88 -21.98
C ILE A 798 -11.43 4.97 -20.97
N ARG A 799 -10.70 5.06 -19.83
CA ARG A 799 -10.92 6.09 -18.81
C ARG A 799 -10.61 7.50 -19.31
N GLU A 800 -9.62 7.67 -20.18
CA GLU A 800 -9.37 8.97 -20.83
C GLU A 800 -10.50 9.42 -21.75
N LEU A 801 -11.36 8.51 -22.22
CA LEU A 801 -12.46 8.79 -23.13
C LEU A 801 -13.80 9.10 -22.42
N LEU A 802 -13.84 9.04 -21.09
CA LEU A 802 -15.07 9.27 -20.31
C LEU A 802 -15.66 10.67 -20.53
N GLY A 803 -17.00 10.73 -20.57
CA GLY A 803 -17.77 11.94 -20.85
C GLY A 803 -17.77 12.39 -22.33
N LYS A 804 -16.87 11.86 -23.17
CA LYS A 804 -16.81 12.16 -24.61
C LYS A 804 -17.80 11.28 -25.37
N TYR A 805 -18.19 11.70 -26.58
CA TYR A 805 -18.88 10.81 -27.51
C TYR A 805 -17.86 9.91 -28.22
N VAL A 806 -18.16 8.61 -28.27
CA VAL A 806 -17.30 7.61 -28.88
C VAL A 806 -18.09 6.67 -29.79
N ARG A 807 -17.38 6.02 -30.71
CA ARG A 807 -17.87 4.90 -31.50
C ARG A 807 -17.12 3.63 -31.10
N LEU A 808 -17.88 2.58 -30.78
CA LEU A 808 -17.45 1.24 -30.43
C LEU A 808 -17.76 0.30 -31.61
N GLU A 809 -16.72 -0.07 -32.35
CA GLU A 809 -16.77 -1.03 -33.46
C GLU A 809 -16.29 -2.39 -32.91
N ALA A 810 -17.20 -3.37 -32.73
CA ALA A 810 -16.92 -4.66 -32.11
C ALA A 810 -17.14 -5.82 -33.10
N SER A 811 -16.11 -6.64 -33.34
CA SER A 811 -16.08 -7.66 -34.38
C SER A 811 -15.40 -8.96 -33.92
N SER A 812 -15.60 -10.06 -34.66
CA SER A 812 -14.86 -11.31 -34.46
C SER A 812 -13.36 -11.20 -34.76
N THR A 813 -12.91 -10.05 -35.24
CA THR A 813 -11.49 -9.71 -35.51
C THR A 813 -10.90 -8.73 -34.50
N GLY A 814 -11.66 -8.35 -33.45
CA GLY A 814 -11.25 -7.41 -32.42
C GLY A 814 -12.22 -6.24 -32.22
N VAL A 815 -11.90 -5.39 -31.25
CA VAL A 815 -12.69 -4.22 -30.84
C VAL A 815 -11.89 -2.95 -31.09
N LYS A 816 -12.58 -1.88 -31.49
CA LYS A 816 -12.00 -0.56 -31.70
C LYS A 816 -12.91 0.53 -31.11
N LEU A 817 -12.38 1.29 -30.17
CA LEU A 817 -13.03 2.46 -29.58
C LEU A 817 -12.41 3.72 -30.18
N THR A 818 -13.23 4.67 -30.62
CA THR A 818 -12.75 5.93 -31.24
C THR A 818 -13.52 7.14 -30.75
N SER A 819 -12.80 8.23 -30.45
CA SER A 819 -13.40 9.52 -30.09
C SER A 819 -14.09 10.19 -31.28
N SER A 820 -15.27 10.76 -31.06
CA SER A 820 -16.05 11.50 -32.06
C SER A 820 -16.29 12.94 -31.61
N SER A 821 -16.07 13.90 -32.52
CA SER A 821 -16.17 15.33 -32.25
C SER A 821 -17.58 15.93 -32.42
N SER A 822 -18.62 15.11 -32.56
CA SER A 822 -19.98 15.60 -32.80
C SER A 822 -21.08 14.73 -32.19
N GLU A 823 -22.11 15.37 -31.62
CA GLU A 823 -23.31 14.70 -31.07
C GLU A 823 -24.26 14.15 -32.16
N LYS A 824 -23.94 14.33 -33.45
CA LYS A 824 -24.80 13.98 -34.58
C LYS A 824 -24.10 12.97 -35.48
N GLY A 825 -24.28 11.68 -35.17
CA GLY A 825 -23.83 10.58 -36.03
C GLY A 825 -24.45 10.67 -37.43
N THR A 826 -23.61 10.82 -38.46
CA THR A 826 -24.05 10.93 -39.86
C THR A 826 -24.33 9.57 -40.48
N GLY A 827 -25.61 9.20 -40.54
CA GLY A 827 -26.23 8.46 -41.65
C GLY A 827 -25.66 7.09 -42.07
N VAL A 828 -26.47 6.04 -41.89
CA VAL A 828 -26.25 4.70 -42.46
C VAL A 828 -25.92 4.78 -43.96
N SER A 829 -24.74 4.29 -44.34
CA SER A 829 -24.33 4.24 -45.76
C SER A 829 -24.98 3.06 -46.48
N GLN A 830 -26.20 3.28 -47.00
CA GLN A 830 -26.91 2.29 -47.81
C GLN A 830 -26.21 2.04 -49.14
N LYS A 831 -25.39 0.97 -49.23
CA LYS A 831 -25.03 0.40 -50.53
C LYS A 831 -26.23 -0.37 -51.09
N LYS A 832 -26.72 0.11 -52.23
CA LYS A 832 -27.94 -0.35 -52.92
C LYS A 832 -27.92 -1.87 -53.16
N HIS A 833 -28.97 -2.55 -52.71
CA HIS A 833 -29.39 -3.80 -53.37
C HIS A 833 -30.39 -3.41 -54.47
N LEU A 834 -30.15 -3.82 -55.72
CA LEU A 834 -31.19 -3.68 -56.74
C LEU A 834 -32.26 -4.75 -56.54
N SER A 835 -33.51 -4.37 -56.79
CA SER A 835 -34.66 -5.25 -56.85
C SER A 835 -35.06 -5.48 -58.31
N VAL A 836 -35.21 -6.74 -58.72
CA VAL A 836 -35.97 -7.14 -59.90
C VAL A 836 -36.99 -8.19 -59.44
N THR A 837 -38.23 -8.03 -59.90
CA THR A 837 -39.41 -8.70 -59.34
C THR A 837 -39.58 -10.12 -59.89
N ALA A 838 -40.29 -10.97 -59.14
CA ALA A 838 -40.48 -12.38 -59.42
C ALA A 838 -41.38 -12.69 -60.63
N SER A 839 -41.18 -13.88 -61.21
CA SER A 839 -42.20 -14.63 -61.95
C SER A 839 -42.09 -16.12 -61.62
N SER A 840 -43.22 -16.82 -61.59
CA SER A 840 -43.36 -18.20 -61.11
C SER A 840 -43.37 -19.23 -62.25
N THR A 841 -42.78 -20.42 -62.02
CA THR A 841 -43.31 -21.69 -62.54
C THR A 841 -42.88 -22.90 -61.72
N SER A 842 -43.71 -23.94 -61.77
CA SER A 842 -43.54 -25.24 -61.11
C SER A 842 -42.92 -26.30 -62.02
N THR A 843 -42.17 -27.26 -61.46
CA THR A 843 -42.25 -28.70 -61.83
C THR A 843 -41.66 -29.58 -60.72
N ALA A 844 -41.90 -30.90 -60.78
CA ALA A 844 -41.54 -31.88 -59.75
C ALA A 844 -40.54 -32.94 -60.27
N SER A 845 -40.43 -34.10 -59.58
CA SER A 845 -39.56 -35.26 -59.83
C SER A 845 -38.07 -35.07 -59.54
N SER A 846 -37.26 -36.14 -59.41
CA SER A 846 -37.26 -37.28 -58.46
C SER A 846 -35.96 -38.08 -58.68
N ASP A 847 -35.55 -38.93 -57.72
CA ASP A 847 -34.55 -40.00 -57.91
C ASP A 847 -33.08 -39.55 -58.24
N SER A 848 -32.02 -40.36 -58.13
CA SER A 848 -31.69 -41.42 -57.15
C SER A 848 -30.17 -41.76 -57.21
N SER A 849 -29.72 -42.75 -56.43
CA SER A 849 -28.51 -43.59 -56.61
C SER A 849 -27.10 -42.95 -56.76
N ALA A 850 -26.35 -42.97 -55.65
CA ALA A 850 -25.13 -43.76 -55.42
C ALA A 850 -24.02 -43.99 -56.50
N SER A 851 -22.79 -44.14 -55.97
CA SER A 851 -21.65 -44.98 -56.41
C SER A 851 -20.53 -44.42 -57.32
N SER A 852 -19.38 -44.17 -56.66
CA SER A 852 -17.98 -44.50 -57.01
C SER A 852 -17.58 -45.00 -58.41
N ILE A 853 -16.43 -44.52 -58.89
CA ILE A 853 -15.37 -45.32 -59.57
C ILE A 853 -13.99 -44.63 -59.39
N ALA A 854 -12.89 -45.38 -59.44
CA ALA A 854 -11.51 -44.88 -59.33
C ALA A 854 -10.59 -45.54 -60.38
N VAL A 855 -9.57 -44.81 -60.89
CA VAL A 855 -8.63 -45.27 -61.94
C VAL A 855 -7.18 -44.87 -61.61
N LYS A 856 -6.20 -45.60 -62.17
CA LYS A 856 -4.77 -45.66 -61.81
C LYS A 856 -3.85 -45.62 -63.04
N SER A 857 -2.54 -45.32 -62.97
CA SER A 857 -1.72 -44.44 -62.08
C SER A 857 -0.24 -44.58 -62.50
N SER A 858 0.45 -43.52 -62.94
CA SER A 858 1.86 -43.62 -63.37
C SER A 858 2.61 -42.28 -63.47
N HIS A 859 3.93 -42.20 -63.72
CA HIS A 859 5.10 -42.79 -63.02
C HIS A 859 6.41 -42.41 -63.75
N SER A 860 7.30 -41.62 -63.13
CA SER A 860 8.73 -41.44 -63.51
C SER A 860 9.41 -40.63 -62.39
N LYS A 861 10.21 -41.17 -61.46
CA LYS A 861 11.48 -41.93 -61.51
C LYS A 861 12.72 -41.14 -61.97
N GLU A 862 13.46 -40.63 -60.99
CA GLU A 862 14.93 -40.77 -60.74
C GLU A 862 15.19 -40.22 -59.32
N VAL A 863 15.90 -40.81 -58.34
CA VAL A 863 17.05 -41.75 -58.27
C VAL A 863 18.37 -41.07 -58.66
N ASN A 864 19.43 -40.92 -57.84
CA ASN A 864 19.72 -41.16 -56.39
C ASN A 864 21.01 -40.33 -56.03
N ASN A 865 21.73 -40.33 -54.89
CA ASN A 865 21.79 -41.11 -53.63
C ASN A 865 22.59 -40.33 -52.53
N PHE A 866 22.59 -40.78 -51.26
CA PHE A 866 23.55 -40.51 -50.14
C PHE A 866 23.92 -39.03 -49.78
N SER A 867 24.18 -38.64 -48.54
CA SER A 867 24.81 -39.33 -47.39
C SER A 867 24.41 -38.70 -46.05
N CYS A 868 24.59 -39.43 -44.94
CA CYS A 868 24.44 -38.90 -43.58
C CYS A 868 25.57 -37.93 -43.19
N ARG A 869 25.22 -36.89 -42.43
CA ARG A 869 25.92 -36.51 -41.19
C ARG A 869 24.99 -35.77 -40.24
#